data_AF-A0A2E0H1B5-F1
#
_entry.id   AF-A0A2E0H1B5-F1
#
_cell.length_a   1.000
_cell.length_b   1.000
_cell.length_c   1.000
_cell.angle_alpha   90.00
_cell.angle_beta   90.00
_cell.angle_gamma   90.00
#
_symmetry.space_group_name_H-M   'P 1'
#
loop_
_entity.id
_entity.type
_entity.pdbx_description
1 polymer ?
#
loop_
_entity_poly.entity_id
_entity_poly.type
_entity_poly.pdbx_seq_one_letter_code
_entity_poly.pdbx_strand_id
1 'polypeptide(L)'
;MPGPIPSRPGRSAKNSLDLSNIYTSDGILGDSDNDIIPDRVDAMMISGSSGISLMPDLAGRIGMESTGITVPFVEPAVTLDDPSSQGTLVLVGTENTLITQLADSGKVELSSLEPGEGLIQIVPEAFSGDHSAVVLTGADQAGADRAIEQVAITFPHIQQRGKGYTTIEDVEEDLWSSLSGHSPVGQAAIGIYKLNQISEKLSEVHLSELDVTMSLEKVDPGLADYLEDHAKTIFDADQINVTLDDRDVQNARTLIQEEKIFESELEQFWNLFNTQVLPKASGSETIEIYARLSEPPELRTQLENQIRESLVIEGLSDSNVKVKILSAFKQGYSWLNEVIAPQLQDKEIGEIVINFMRNDPPKDWPQQAINTPVRWLHEIFPIDEVFARDLELDLDQIRFNEVDEGPTYSVEVLDPSGVLLLSDSFDPKWVLRPYFDRFQDYEKVRVTTGWIEALVDGENLLDQRIITDPETFWNYYQETTLPAIYDYVMELHKGLPLGGDRDAPFFGELTVELNMSEPDYRIGIDNEIHAPMDALHEEIYFGTIEFFDILGRNSRGEGLLFPGRIVPIMRPRSDGRPPSMNLKFTGFATSRPAVVVNYEVDNGTHKEIRLDIPKTTLEKPSARLAKVKSGATGLSKLALRVRTDTEHDLRDSLITVAATQNVDRTMVSASQIEATVKEIERLHTAGLYLEELAYPGLESLEVWAEWNHRLDPSNRRTAKIVNHGSSSSTPSWETLLPPDWKYTGERMVQWETPMPPSEGHEILAKMSATFPEATMYHTGKSYLGKDIWAMDLMPEISQTHWSHMKASAFKPTVIYSARQHANEVSSTSHVLRHAELILTDSEQREKLNKVNVIIHPFTNPDGAQTAYDLYKITPDYILHAGYLGPLGRDITSGSDADHPIYPESKIRGKLWETWLPDIFLNPHGYPSHQVVQLFSEYMGLVRQGRVTERNWGFNKGWFMPGFNFIDSPDFPRHKDAAFQIRDHITSKINSNNDVFDLNQRMYARYQRYGADYDPETFRLPMIDSVLIEMPLKGSQGTGSRGYNPRVTIWSGTTEAPDETAYGPYMELVAKAGLSWDEAILDYLYQGNHQIERNGSKFFGGVSLKMKRPRPPKPVEEKDDQ
;
A
#
# COMPACT_ATOMS: atom_id res chain seq x y z
N MET A 1 10.16 -25.90 -54.97
CA MET A 1 10.74 -26.71 -53.88
C MET A 1 9.87 -26.48 -52.66
N PRO A 2 9.44 -27.51 -51.91
CA PRO A 2 9.09 -27.30 -50.51
C PRO A 2 10.31 -26.74 -49.76
N GLY A 3 10.09 -25.93 -48.72
CA GLY A 3 11.18 -25.45 -47.87
C GLY A 3 11.82 -26.59 -47.05
N PRO A 4 12.98 -26.35 -46.41
CA PRO A 4 13.51 -27.28 -45.43
C PRO A 4 12.49 -27.51 -44.32
N ILE A 5 12.35 -28.76 -43.86
CA ILE A 5 11.51 -29.09 -42.72
C ILE A 5 12.12 -28.42 -41.48
N PRO A 6 11.37 -27.66 -40.67
CA PRO A 6 11.91 -27.00 -39.48
C PRO A 6 12.42 -28.02 -38.47
N SER A 7 13.41 -27.63 -37.67
CA SER A 7 13.89 -28.38 -36.50
C SER A 7 12.86 -28.39 -35.36
N ARG A 8 13.10 -29.21 -34.32
CA ARG A 8 12.35 -29.10 -33.05
C ARG A 8 12.39 -27.64 -32.55
N PRO A 9 11.25 -27.04 -32.17
CA PRO A 9 11.25 -25.75 -31.47
C PRO A 9 11.79 -25.90 -30.04
N GLY A 10 12.04 -24.80 -29.33
CA GLY A 10 12.45 -24.86 -27.92
C GLY A 10 13.92 -25.24 -27.66
N ARG A 11 14.81 -25.08 -28.65
CA ARG A 11 16.23 -25.47 -28.55
C ARG A 11 17.17 -24.43 -27.92
N SER A 12 16.67 -23.26 -27.52
CA SER A 12 17.47 -22.23 -26.86
C SER A 12 17.92 -22.68 -25.47
N ALA A 13 19.12 -22.25 -25.04
CA ALA A 13 19.57 -22.46 -23.67
C ALA A 13 18.69 -21.67 -22.68
N LYS A 14 18.51 -22.23 -21.48
CA LYS A 14 17.71 -21.66 -20.38
C LYS A 14 18.67 -21.17 -19.29
N ASN A 15 19.13 -19.93 -19.43
CA ASN A 15 20.21 -19.38 -18.61
C ASN A 15 19.79 -19.14 -17.15
N SER A 16 18.49 -18.87 -16.94
CA SER A 16 17.83 -18.67 -15.64
C SER A 16 17.40 -19.98 -14.95
N LEU A 17 17.42 -21.14 -15.63
CA LEU A 17 16.90 -22.40 -15.08
C LEU A 17 17.53 -22.75 -13.73
N ASP A 18 16.66 -23.02 -12.75
CA ASP A 18 17.00 -23.57 -11.43
C ASP A 18 15.90 -24.53 -10.93
N LEU A 19 15.77 -24.74 -9.61
CA LEU A 19 14.78 -25.66 -9.03
C LEU A 19 13.42 -25.02 -8.71
N SER A 20 13.34 -23.70 -8.54
CA SER A 20 12.05 -23.02 -8.32
C SER A 20 11.30 -22.83 -9.64
N ASN A 21 11.99 -22.38 -10.69
CA ASN A 21 11.37 -22.00 -11.95
C ASN A 21 11.13 -23.15 -12.96
N ILE A 22 11.35 -24.42 -12.60
CA ILE A 22 11.23 -25.59 -13.49
C ILE A 22 9.97 -25.55 -14.37
N TYR A 23 8.80 -25.26 -13.79
CA TYR A 23 7.52 -25.30 -14.51
C TYR A 23 7.09 -23.97 -15.16
N THR A 24 8.03 -23.03 -15.38
CA THR A 24 7.77 -21.76 -16.09
C THR A 24 8.35 -21.76 -17.52
N SER A 25 8.13 -20.66 -18.24
CA SER A 25 8.77 -20.35 -19.53
C SER A 25 10.30 -20.22 -19.47
N ASP A 26 10.86 -19.90 -18.30
CA ASP A 26 12.31 -19.80 -18.07
C ASP A 26 12.92 -21.14 -17.65
N GLY A 27 12.09 -22.06 -17.14
CA GLY A 27 12.44 -23.43 -16.85
C GLY A 27 12.40 -24.36 -18.08
N ILE A 28 11.75 -25.53 -17.91
CA ILE A 28 11.68 -26.59 -18.95
C ILE A 28 10.52 -26.44 -19.94
N LEU A 29 9.63 -25.47 -19.74
CA LEU A 29 8.55 -25.13 -20.66
C LEU A 29 8.95 -23.93 -21.54
N GLY A 30 8.06 -23.49 -22.42
CA GLY A 30 8.26 -22.29 -23.22
C GLY A 30 6.95 -21.68 -23.70
N ASP A 31 7.01 -20.38 -23.98
CA ASP A 31 5.97 -19.54 -24.59
C ASP A 31 6.35 -19.25 -26.07
N SER A 32 5.37 -19.08 -26.97
CA SER A 32 5.57 -18.64 -28.36
C SER A 32 4.66 -17.49 -28.85
N ASP A 33 3.75 -16.96 -28.01
CA ASP A 33 2.95 -15.76 -28.29
C ASP A 33 3.37 -14.55 -27.42
N ASN A 34 4.27 -14.74 -26.44
CA ASN A 34 4.70 -13.79 -25.40
C ASN A 34 3.56 -13.39 -24.43
N ASP A 35 2.64 -14.31 -24.13
CA ASP A 35 1.54 -14.11 -23.16
C ASP A 35 1.81 -14.73 -21.77
N ILE A 36 3.04 -15.22 -21.53
CA ILE A 36 3.53 -15.82 -20.28
C ILE A 36 2.90 -17.19 -19.98
N ILE A 37 1.84 -17.61 -20.68
CA ILE A 37 1.23 -18.93 -20.54
C ILE A 37 2.11 -19.96 -21.29
N PRO A 38 2.70 -20.97 -20.62
CA PRO A 38 3.60 -21.90 -21.32
C PRO A 38 2.84 -22.76 -22.33
N ASP A 39 3.07 -22.54 -23.62
CA ASP A 39 2.37 -23.18 -24.75
C ASP A 39 3.14 -24.34 -25.40
N ARG A 40 4.34 -24.60 -24.89
CA ARG A 40 5.32 -25.53 -25.45
C ARG A 40 6.13 -26.22 -24.37
N VAL A 41 6.57 -27.44 -24.66
CA VAL A 41 7.59 -28.15 -23.89
C VAL A 41 8.94 -27.98 -24.60
N ASP A 42 9.87 -27.29 -23.98
CA ASP A 42 11.23 -27.04 -24.50
C ASP A 42 12.17 -28.19 -24.14
N ALA A 43 11.92 -28.86 -23.01
CA ALA A 43 12.73 -29.99 -22.58
C ALA A 43 12.65 -31.25 -23.46
N MET A 44 13.64 -32.10 -23.25
CA MET A 44 13.73 -33.48 -23.74
C MET A 44 14.10 -34.38 -22.55
N MET A 45 13.24 -35.34 -22.21
CA MET A 45 13.52 -36.29 -21.14
C MET A 45 14.31 -37.49 -21.67
N ILE A 46 15.42 -37.82 -21.01
CA ILE A 46 16.35 -38.87 -21.42
C ILE A 46 16.37 -39.98 -20.37
N SER A 47 15.93 -41.18 -20.72
CA SER A 47 15.78 -42.31 -19.77
C SER A 47 17.04 -43.20 -19.68
N GLY A 48 17.46 -43.52 -18.46
CA GLY A 48 18.39 -44.62 -18.16
C GLY A 48 17.76 -46.02 -18.34
N SER A 49 18.50 -47.07 -17.98
CA SER A 49 18.00 -48.46 -18.03
C SER A 49 17.23 -48.92 -16.79
N SER A 50 17.34 -48.18 -15.67
CA SER A 50 16.66 -48.45 -14.40
C SER A 50 16.28 -47.13 -13.71
N GLY A 51 15.49 -47.17 -12.62
CA GLY A 51 15.12 -45.95 -11.87
C GLY A 51 14.10 -45.05 -12.56
N ILE A 52 13.29 -45.56 -13.49
CA ILE A 52 12.39 -44.77 -14.35
C ILE A 52 10.88 -45.05 -14.14
N SER A 53 10.46 -45.60 -12.99
CA SER A 53 9.09 -46.14 -12.89
C SER A 53 8.00 -45.05 -12.89
N LEU A 54 8.27 -43.90 -12.26
CA LEU A 54 7.40 -42.72 -12.19
C LEU A 54 7.66 -41.70 -13.31
N MET A 55 8.45 -42.06 -14.34
CA MET A 55 8.66 -41.21 -15.52
C MET A 55 7.36 -40.85 -16.26
N PRO A 56 6.30 -41.69 -16.33
CA PRO A 56 5.00 -41.31 -16.88
C PRO A 56 4.31 -40.19 -16.10
N ASP A 57 4.44 -40.17 -14.77
CA ASP A 57 3.84 -39.16 -13.90
C ASP A 57 4.54 -37.80 -14.07
N LEU A 58 5.87 -37.80 -14.18
CA LEU A 58 6.63 -36.61 -14.57
C LEU A 58 6.27 -36.11 -15.98
N ALA A 59 6.11 -37.02 -16.95
CA ALA A 59 5.61 -36.68 -18.29
C ALA A 59 4.22 -36.04 -18.23
N GLY A 60 3.35 -36.59 -17.38
CA GLY A 60 2.01 -36.08 -17.09
C GLY A 60 2.06 -34.69 -16.45
N ARG A 61 2.96 -34.43 -15.51
CA ARG A 61 3.13 -33.13 -14.86
C ARG A 61 3.61 -32.04 -15.82
N ILE A 62 4.63 -32.34 -16.62
CA ILE A 62 5.13 -31.44 -17.68
C ILE A 62 4.00 -31.13 -18.68
N GLY A 63 3.23 -32.15 -19.07
CA GLY A 63 2.03 -32.00 -19.90
C GLY A 63 0.85 -31.34 -19.18
N MET A 64 0.85 -31.21 -17.84
CA MET A 64 -0.18 -30.54 -17.05
C MET A 64 0.06 -29.04 -16.98
N GLU A 65 1.29 -28.59 -16.73
CA GLU A 65 1.59 -27.17 -16.54
C GLU A 65 1.70 -26.37 -17.87
N SER A 66 1.80 -27.04 -19.04
CA SER A 66 1.73 -26.39 -20.36
C SER A 66 0.38 -26.56 -21.07
N THR A 67 -0.08 -25.54 -21.79
CA THR A 67 -1.25 -25.57 -22.70
C THR A 67 -0.96 -26.24 -24.05
N GLY A 68 0.29 -26.66 -24.30
CA GLY A 68 0.69 -27.42 -25.48
C GLY A 68 1.75 -28.47 -25.19
N ILE A 69 2.19 -29.17 -26.24
CA ILE A 69 3.13 -30.29 -26.15
C ILE A 69 3.90 -30.47 -27.47
N THR A 70 5.15 -30.90 -27.37
CA THR A 70 6.03 -31.19 -28.51
C THR A 70 6.46 -32.66 -28.43
N VAL A 71 6.02 -33.51 -29.36
CA VAL A 71 6.25 -34.96 -29.32
C VAL A 71 7.11 -35.45 -30.50
N PRO A 72 8.04 -36.42 -30.31
CA PRO A 72 8.42 -37.03 -29.03
C PRO A 72 9.15 -36.04 -28.10
N PHE A 73 9.10 -36.26 -26.78
CA PHE A 73 9.93 -35.57 -25.78
C PHE A 73 10.57 -36.55 -24.77
N VAL A 74 10.62 -37.82 -25.15
CA VAL A 74 11.18 -38.93 -24.37
C VAL A 74 12.04 -39.76 -25.31
N GLU A 75 13.33 -39.90 -25.02
CA GLU A 75 14.27 -40.74 -25.77
C GLU A 75 15.19 -41.53 -24.81
N PRO A 76 15.62 -42.76 -25.15
CA PRO A 76 16.63 -43.48 -24.38
C PRO A 76 18.00 -42.79 -24.39
N ALA A 77 18.75 -42.84 -23.27
CA ALA A 77 20.12 -42.31 -23.20
C ALA A 77 21.09 -42.93 -24.23
N VAL A 78 20.78 -44.13 -24.73
CA VAL A 78 21.56 -44.86 -25.74
C VAL A 78 21.29 -44.45 -27.20
N THR A 79 20.35 -43.52 -27.46
CA THR A 79 20.03 -43.06 -28.83
C THR A 79 20.43 -41.60 -29.11
N LEU A 80 21.08 -40.91 -28.16
CA LEU A 80 21.42 -39.49 -28.29
C LEU A 80 22.93 -39.30 -28.59
N ASP A 81 23.28 -39.18 -29.87
CA ASP A 81 24.68 -38.99 -30.32
C ASP A 81 25.30 -37.65 -29.90
N ASP A 82 24.48 -36.58 -29.82
CA ASP A 82 24.91 -35.22 -29.46
C ASP A 82 23.92 -34.57 -28.47
N PRO A 83 24.24 -34.57 -27.17
CA PRO A 83 23.44 -33.90 -26.13
C PRO A 83 23.24 -32.39 -26.33
N SER A 84 24.20 -31.67 -26.93
CA SER A 84 24.07 -30.20 -27.11
C SER A 84 23.25 -29.82 -28.35
N SER A 85 22.82 -30.79 -29.15
CA SER A 85 21.95 -30.57 -30.30
C SER A 85 20.46 -30.34 -29.96
N GLN A 86 20.05 -30.50 -28.69
CA GLN A 86 18.65 -30.50 -28.24
C GLN A 86 18.27 -29.24 -27.43
N GLY A 87 17.04 -29.22 -26.87
CA GLY A 87 16.67 -28.29 -25.80
C GLY A 87 17.12 -28.81 -24.43
N THR A 88 16.68 -28.16 -23.34
CA THR A 88 17.02 -28.52 -21.96
C THR A 88 16.83 -30.02 -21.69
N LEU A 89 17.90 -30.71 -21.28
CA LEU A 89 17.83 -32.15 -21.02
C LEU A 89 17.32 -32.42 -19.60
N VAL A 90 16.38 -33.35 -19.46
CA VAL A 90 15.95 -33.90 -18.17
C VAL A 90 16.41 -35.35 -18.12
N LEU A 91 17.54 -35.59 -17.48
CA LEU A 91 18.19 -36.91 -17.39
C LEU A 91 17.56 -37.67 -16.22
N VAL A 92 16.94 -38.81 -16.51
CA VAL A 92 16.15 -39.58 -15.54
C VAL A 92 16.72 -40.99 -15.33
N GLY A 93 16.75 -41.42 -14.07
CA GLY A 93 16.95 -42.80 -13.65
C GLY A 93 18.37 -43.16 -13.20
N THR A 94 18.51 -44.40 -12.75
CA THR A 94 19.80 -45.04 -12.49
C THR A 94 20.38 -45.59 -13.81
N GLU A 95 21.70 -45.75 -13.87
CA GLU A 95 22.43 -46.25 -15.06
C GLU A 95 22.27 -45.37 -16.34
N ASN A 96 21.86 -44.11 -16.21
CA ASN A 96 21.78 -43.18 -17.33
C ASN A 96 23.20 -42.72 -17.74
N THR A 97 23.61 -43.08 -18.96
CA THR A 97 24.97 -42.85 -19.49
C THR A 97 25.40 -41.39 -19.48
N LEU A 98 24.46 -40.45 -19.65
CA LEU A 98 24.75 -39.01 -19.62
C LEU A 98 24.96 -38.52 -18.19
N ILE A 99 24.26 -39.08 -17.20
CA ILE A 99 24.50 -38.79 -15.78
C ILE A 99 25.88 -39.34 -15.36
N THR A 100 26.28 -40.51 -15.87
CA THR A 100 27.64 -41.05 -15.65
C THR A 100 28.70 -40.11 -16.21
N GLN A 101 28.54 -39.57 -17.43
CA GLN A 101 29.48 -38.58 -17.98
C GLN A 101 29.58 -37.30 -17.14
N LEU A 102 28.45 -36.81 -16.60
CA LEU A 102 28.46 -35.66 -15.69
C LEU A 102 29.21 -35.98 -14.38
N ALA A 103 29.05 -37.19 -13.85
CA ALA A 103 29.77 -37.64 -12.66
C ALA A 103 31.27 -37.84 -12.90
N ASP A 104 31.67 -38.47 -14.02
CA ASP A 104 33.07 -38.62 -14.44
C ASP A 104 33.75 -37.24 -14.66
N SER A 105 32.97 -36.22 -15.02
CA SER A 105 33.45 -34.83 -15.14
C SER A 105 33.43 -34.01 -13.85
N GLY A 106 32.99 -34.60 -12.72
CA GLY A 106 32.91 -33.94 -11.41
C GLY A 106 31.77 -32.93 -11.25
N LYS A 107 30.80 -32.89 -12.17
CA LYS A 107 29.64 -31.98 -12.13
C LYS A 107 28.48 -32.50 -11.27
N VAL A 108 28.42 -33.81 -11.03
CA VAL A 108 27.39 -34.50 -10.25
C VAL A 108 28.09 -35.48 -9.32
N GLU A 109 27.79 -35.46 -8.01
CA GLU A 109 28.36 -36.42 -7.06
C GLU A 109 27.35 -37.54 -6.77
N LEU A 110 27.58 -38.72 -7.33
CA LEU A 110 26.75 -39.92 -7.09
C LEU A 110 27.25 -40.76 -5.90
N SER A 111 28.54 -40.65 -5.56
CA SER A 111 29.18 -41.44 -4.50
C SER A 111 28.82 -41.01 -3.07
N SER A 112 28.17 -39.86 -2.90
CA SER A 112 27.70 -39.33 -1.61
C SER A 112 26.18 -39.53 -1.39
N LEU A 113 25.56 -40.43 -2.16
CA LEU A 113 24.15 -40.80 -2.01
C LEU A 113 24.00 -42.06 -1.13
N GLU A 114 23.15 -41.99 -0.10
CA GLU A 114 22.79 -43.16 0.72
C GLU A 114 21.75 -44.07 0.01
N PRO A 115 21.66 -45.37 0.35
CA PRO A 115 20.55 -46.22 -0.11
C PRO A 115 19.18 -45.62 0.21
N GLY A 116 18.28 -45.61 -0.78
CA GLY A 116 17.00 -44.92 -0.74
C GLY A 116 17.07 -43.39 -0.85
N GLU A 117 18.24 -42.78 -1.03
CA GLU A 117 18.40 -41.34 -1.24
C GLU A 117 18.35 -40.98 -2.74
N GLY A 118 17.52 -39.99 -3.06
CA GLY A 118 17.35 -39.41 -4.40
C GLY A 118 18.02 -38.05 -4.54
N LEU A 119 18.48 -37.77 -5.75
CA LEU A 119 19.15 -36.54 -6.15
C LEU A 119 18.36 -35.83 -7.25
N ILE A 120 18.13 -34.53 -7.04
CA ILE A 120 17.49 -33.60 -7.96
C ILE A 120 18.48 -32.45 -8.15
N GLN A 121 19.16 -32.34 -9.30
CA GLN A 121 20.22 -31.34 -9.50
C GLN A 121 20.09 -30.62 -10.84
N ILE A 122 20.30 -29.30 -10.82
CA ILE A 122 20.51 -28.48 -12.02
C ILE A 122 22.01 -28.38 -12.27
N VAL A 123 22.43 -28.73 -13.48
CA VAL A 123 23.81 -28.67 -13.94
C VAL A 123 23.90 -27.65 -15.08
N PRO A 124 24.33 -26.39 -14.82
CA PRO A 124 24.67 -25.42 -15.85
C PRO A 124 25.85 -25.86 -16.72
N GLU A 125 25.94 -25.35 -17.96
CA GLU A 125 26.98 -25.73 -18.95
C GLU A 125 27.19 -27.26 -18.98
N ALA A 126 26.12 -28.07 -19.03
CA ALA A 126 26.17 -29.50 -18.69
C ALA A 126 27.13 -30.30 -19.58
N PHE A 127 27.01 -30.14 -20.89
CA PHE A 127 27.80 -30.81 -21.92
C PHE A 127 28.64 -29.78 -22.69
N SER A 128 28.84 -29.98 -24.00
CA SER A 128 29.54 -29.02 -24.87
C SER A 128 28.62 -27.87 -25.30
N GLY A 129 28.58 -26.80 -24.50
CA GLY A 129 27.82 -25.58 -24.77
C GLY A 129 27.10 -25.04 -23.54
N ASP A 130 26.25 -24.05 -23.76
CA ASP A 130 25.67 -23.22 -22.68
C ASP A 130 24.41 -23.85 -22.05
N HIS A 131 23.95 -25.00 -22.54
CA HIS A 131 22.73 -25.66 -22.08
C HIS A 131 22.87 -26.30 -20.70
N SER A 132 21.95 -25.94 -19.81
CA SER A 132 21.72 -26.62 -18.53
C SER A 132 21.03 -27.98 -18.70
N ALA A 133 21.26 -28.90 -17.76
CA ALA A 133 20.52 -30.15 -17.64
C ALA A 133 19.91 -30.32 -16.23
N VAL A 134 18.73 -30.92 -16.15
CA VAL A 134 18.09 -31.39 -14.91
C VAL A 134 18.46 -32.86 -14.73
N VAL A 135 18.92 -33.25 -13.55
CA VAL A 135 19.37 -34.60 -13.20
C VAL A 135 18.45 -35.16 -12.11
N LEU A 136 17.74 -36.24 -12.41
CA LEU A 136 16.81 -36.95 -11.52
C LEU A 136 17.27 -38.40 -11.36
N THR A 137 17.91 -38.73 -10.23
CA THR A 137 18.53 -40.04 -10.01
C THR A 137 18.57 -40.40 -8.51
N GLY A 138 19.27 -41.47 -8.13
CA GLY A 138 19.45 -41.87 -6.73
C GLY A 138 20.53 -42.94 -6.57
N ALA A 139 20.84 -43.31 -5.33
CA ALA A 139 21.77 -44.43 -5.06
C ALA A 139 21.21 -45.78 -5.56
N ASP A 140 19.90 -45.91 -5.61
CA ASP A 140 19.16 -47.07 -6.07
C ASP A 140 17.80 -46.66 -6.69
N GLN A 141 17.04 -47.67 -7.13
CA GLN A 141 15.69 -47.52 -7.69
C GLN A 141 14.75 -46.71 -6.78
N ALA A 142 14.78 -46.92 -5.46
CA ALA A 142 13.85 -46.28 -4.52
C ALA A 142 14.22 -44.81 -4.26
N GLY A 143 15.52 -44.48 -4.30
CA GLY A 143 15.99 -43.10 -4.31
C GLY A 143 15.61 -42.37 -5.61
N ALA A 144 15.83 -43.01 -6.77
CA ALA A 144 15.51 -42.43 -8.07
C ALA A 144 14.00 -42.21 -8.27
N ASP A 145 13.16 -43.18 -7.91
CA ASP A 145 11.70 -43.02 -7.96
C ASP A 145 11.23 -41.88 -7.02
N ARG A 146 11.77 -41.79 -5.79
CA ARG A 146 11.45 -40.70 -4.84
C ARG A 146 11.86 -39.31 -5.37
N ALA A 147 12.97 -39.21 -6.11
CA ALA A 147 13.39 -37.97 -6.77
C ALA A 147 12.42 -37.56 -7.90
N ILE A 148 11.97 -38.52 -8.71
CA ILE A 148 10.98 -38.27 -9.77
C ILE A 148 9.62 -37.89 -9.17
N GLU A 149 9.18 -38.57 -8.11
CA GLU A 149 7.96 -38.28 -7.35
C GLU A 149 7.95 -36.83 -6.83
N GLN A 150 9.04 -36.39 -6.19
CA GLN A 150 9.15 -35.03 -5.65
C GLN A 150 8.94 -33.96 -6.74
N VAL A 151 9.51 -34.17 -7.92
CA VAL A 151 9.42 -33.21 -9.04
C VAL A 151 8.05 -33.29 -9.72
N ALA A 152 7.51 -34.50 -9.93
CA ALA A 152 6.21 -34.69 -10.58
C ALA A 152 5.03 -34.22 -9.71
N ILE A 153 5.08 -34.46 -8.41
CA ILE A 153 3.97 -34.22 -7.47
C ILE A 153 4.17 -32.86 -6.77
N THR A 154 5.22 -32.70 -5.97
CA THR A 154 5.31 -31.62 -4.99
C THR A 154 5.81 -30.29 -5.57
N PHE A 155 6.85 -30.33 -6.41
CA PHE A 155 7.54 -29.13 -6.89
C PHE A 155 6.60 -28.13 -7.61
N PRO A 156 6.84 -26.82 -7.48
CA PRO A 156 7.97 -26.16 -6.80
C PRO A 156 7.87 -26.09 -5.26
N HIS A 157 6.89 -26.75 -4.64
CA HIS A 157 6.72 -26.78 -3.18
C HIS A 157 7.67 -27.77 -2.50
N ILE A 158 7.98 -27.53 -1.22
CA ILE A 158 8.90 -28.36 -0.43
C ILE A 158 8.22 -29.69 -0.04
N GLN A 159 7.13 -29.64 0.75
CA GLN A 159 6.50 -30.83 1.35
C GLN A 159 5.10 -31.12 0.80
N GLN A 160 4.28 -30.08 0.59
CA GLN A 160 2.89 -30.19 0.15
C GLN A 160 2.60 -29.19 -0.98
N ARG A 161 1.85 -29.64 -2.00
CA ARG A 161 1.44 -28.80 -3.14
C ARG A 161 0.17 -28.02 -2.82
N GLY A 162 0.16 -26.71 -3.08
CA GLY A 162 -1.03 -25.85 -2.95
C GLY A 162 -0.68 -24.41 -2.58
N LYS A 163 -1.64 -23.49 -2.75
CA LYS A 163 -1.44 -22.08 -2.38
C LYS A 163 -1.18 -21.95 -0.87
N GLY A 164 -0.31 -21.01 -0.51
CA GLY A 164 0.11 -20.78 0.88
C GLY A 164 1.13 -21.79 1.43
N TYR A 165 1.43 -22.89 0.74
CA TYR A 165 2.52 -23.79 1.15
C TYR A 165 3.86 -23.35 0.54
N THR A 166 4.93 -23.45 1.34
CA THR A 166 6.27 -22.99 0.97
C THR A 166 6.79 -23.58 -0.34
N THR A 167 7.19 -22.71 -1.24
CA THR A 167 7.90 -23.02 -2.48
C THR A 167 9.42 -22.87 -2.32
N ILE A 168 10.18 -23.43 -3.27
CA ILE A 168 11.63 -23.20 -3.36
C ILE A 168 11.93 -21.71 -3.62
N GLU A 169 11.04 -21.00 -4.30
CA GLU A 169 11.19 -19.55 -4.54
C GLU A 169 11.07 -18.73 -3.24
N ASP A 170 10.19 -19.11 -2.33
CA ASP A 170 10.10 -18.46 -1.02
C ASP A 170 11.42 -18.65 -0.23
N VAL A 171 12.02 -19.84 -0.28
CA VAL A 171 13.35 -20.09 0.32
C VAL A 171 14.46 -19.26 -0.35
N GLU A 172 14.35 -18.99 -1.65
CA GLU A 172 15.28 -18.11 -2.37
C GLU A 172 15.09 -16.64 -1.98
N GLU A 173 13.86 -16.14 -1.85
CA GLU A 173 13.56 -14.76 -1.41
C GLU A 173 13.93 -14.52 0.07
N ASP A 174 13.63 -15.46 0.96
CA ASP A 174 13.94 -15.35 2.40
C ASP A 174 15.46 -15.43 2.64
N LEU A 175 16.17 -16.33 1.95
CA LEU A 175 17.64 -16.40 2.02
C LEU A 175 18.28 -15.15 1.40
N TRP A 176 17.70 -14.61 0.32
CA TRP A 176 18.15 -13.34 -0.26
C TRP A 176 18.02 -12.22 0.75
N SER A 177 16.84 -12.08 1.37
CA SER A 177 16.53 -11.06 2.36
C SER A 177 17.48 -11.14 3.56
N SER A 178 17.74 -12.36 4.05
CA SER A 178 18.67 -12.61 5.15
C SER A 178 20.11 -12.20 4.80
N LEU A 179 20.63 -12.64 3.64
CA LEU A 179 22.02 -12.40 3.26
C LEU A 179 22.29 -10.99 2.71
N SER A 180 21.25 -10.24 2.34
CA SER A 180 21.35 -8.87 1.84
C SER A 180 21.03 -7.78 2.88
N GLY A 181 20.65 -8.17 4.11
CA GLY A 181 20.35 -7.23 5.20
C GLY A 181 18.90 -6.70 5.23
N HIS A 182 17.96 -7.41 4.60
CA HIS A 182 16.53 -7.06 4.59
C HIS A 182 15.66 -7.89 5.56
N SER A 183 16.16 -8.99 6.15
CA SER A 183 15.46 -9.73 7.22
C SER A 183 16.07 -9.51 8.62
N PRO A 184 15.31 -9.70 9.71
CA PRO A 184 15.81 -9.55 11.07
C PRO A 184 16.94 -10.52 11.45
N VAL A 185 16.81 -11.83 11.19
CA VAL A 185 17.91 -12.78 11.45
C VAL A 185 19.14 -12.46 10.61
N GLY A 186 18.93 -11.98 9.39
CA GLY A 186 19.98 -11.49 8.50
C GLY A 186 20.76 -10.32 9.09
N GLN A 187 20.06 -9.28 9.55
CA GLN A 187 20.69 -8.13 10.20
C GLN A 187 21.38 -8.55 11.51
N ALA A 188 20.77 -9.40 12.34
CA ALA A 188 21.38 -9.88 13.59
C ALA A 188 22.69 -10.66 13.33
N ALA A 189 22.68 -11.60 12.37
CA ALA A 189 23.86 -12.38 11.99
C ALA A 189 24.98 -11.52 11.37
N ILE A 190 24.63 -10.56 10.51
CA ILE A 190 25.60 -9.59 9.94
C ILE A 190 26.12 -8.65 11.04
N GLY A 191 25.29 -8.32 12.03
CA GLY A 191 25.68 -7.56 13.23
C GLY A 191 26.69 -8.31 14.08
N ILE A 192 26.44 -9.57 14.42
CA ILE A 192 27.38 -10.43 15.17
C ILE A 192 28.70 -10.60 14.41
N TYR A 193 28.65 -10.84 13.09
CA TYR A 193 29.83 -10.88 12.24
C TYR A 193 30.66 -9.59 12.32
N LYS A 194 30.00 -8.42 12.26
CA LYS A 194 30.66 -7.11 12.35
C LYS A 194 31.17 -6.80 13.75
N LEU A 195 30.50 -7.26 14.81
CA LEU A 195 30.98 -7.15 16.19
C LEU A 195 32.27 -7.97 16.38
N ASN A 196 32.34 -9.18 15.80
CA ASN A 196 33.57 -9.99 15.78
C ASN A 196 34.72 -9.26 15.05
N GLN A 197 34.45 -8.61 13.91
CA GLN A 197 35.45 -7.78 13.19
C GLN A 197 35.94 -6.56 14.01
N ILE A 198 35.15 -6.05 14.96
CA ILE A 198 35.57 -4.98 15.88
C ILE A 198 36.43 -5.57 17.00
N SER A 199 36.04 -6.72 17.57
CA SER A 199 36.86 -7.47 18.54
C SER A 199 38.26 -7.78 17.99
N GLU A 200 38.37 -8.31 16.77
CA GLU A 200 39.68 -8.58 16.13
C GLU A 200 40.58 -7.33 16.09
N LYS A 201 40.00 -6.14 15.83
CA LYS A 201 40.72 -4.86 15.76
C LYS A 201 41.07 -4.26 17.13
N LEU A 202 40.44 -4.74 18.21
CA LEU A 202 40.72 -4.33 19.59
C LEU A 202 41.49 -5.40 20.39
N SER A 203 41.75 -6.58 19.82
CA SER A 203 42.32 -7.75 20.49
C SER A 203 43.72 -7.58 21.14
N GLU A 204 44.45 -6.49 20.85
CA GLU A 204 45.71 -6.13 21.52
C GLU A 204 45.56 -5.05 22.61
N VAL A 205 44.33 -4.67 22.98
CA VAL A 205 44.02 -3.52 23.84
C VAL A 205 43.02 -3.89 24.95
N HIS A 206 43.43 -3.74 26.21
CA HIS A 206 42.56 -3.83 27.38
C HIS A 206 41.71 -2.55 27.53
N LEU A 207 40.46 -2.70 27.97
CA LEU A 207 39.45 -1.62 27.98
C LEU A 207 38.88 -1.39 29.39
N SER A 208 38.79 -0.13 29.82
CA SER A 208 38.18 0.23 31.12
C SER A 208 36.65 0.21 31.08
N GLU A 209 36.06 0.60 29.95
CA GLU A 209 34.61 0.62 29.70
C GLU A 209 34.33 0.35 28.21
N LEU A 210 33.26 -0.38 27.92
CA LEU A 210 32.85 -0.80 26.58
C LEU A 210 31.31 -0.75 26.44
N ASP A 211 30.80 0.18 25.62
CA ASP A 211 29.39 0.25 25.25
C ASP A 211 29.17 -0.29 23.84
N VAL A 212 28.52 -1.45 23.74
CA VAL A 212 28.09 -2.04 22.45
C VAL A 212 26.63 -1.66 22.20
N THR A 213 26.36 -0.88 21.16
CA THR A 213 25.01 -0.68 20.63
C THR A 213 24.84 -1.46 19.33
N MET A 214 23.91 -2.40 19.30
CA MET A 214 23.47 -3.07 18.06
C MET A 214 22.06 -2.58 17.71
N SER A 215 21.89 -2.04 16.50
CA SER A 215 20.63 -1.49 15.99
C SER A 215 20.18 -2.29 14.78
N LEU A 216 18.93 -2.77 14.80
CA LEU A 216 18.39 -3.82 13.92
C LEU A 216 16.89 -3.60 13.71
N GLU A 217 16.33 -4.05 12.59
CA GLU A 217 14.88 -4.03 12.31
C GLU A 217 14.17 -5.26 12.90
N LYS A 218 13.09 -5.06 13.68
CA LYS A 218 12.17 -6.11 14.22
C LYS A 218 12.86 -7.20 15.03
N VAL A 219 13.37 -6.81 16.20
CA VAL A 219 14.36 -7.62 16.92
C VAL A 219 13.73 -8.71 17.79
N ASP A 220 14.32 -9.91 17.80
CA ASP A 220 13.98 -10.97 18.75
C ASP A 220 14.36 -10.52 20.19
N PRO A 221 13.41 -10.43 21.14
CA PRO A 221 13.70 -9.99 22.50
C PRO A 221 14.77 -10.82 23.23
N GLY A 222 14.97 -12.08 22.86
CA GLY A 222 15.99 -12.94 23.44
C GLY A 222 17.42 -12.66 22.96
N LEU A 223 17.59 -11.84 21.91
CA LEU A 223 18.91 -11.50 21.37
C LEU A 223 19.76 -10.67 22.35
N ALA A 224 19.15 -9.92 23.26
CA ALA A 224 19.86 -9.08 24.23
C ALA A 224 20.82 -9.90 25.12
N ASP A 225 20.31 -10.94 25.79
CA ASP A 225 21.08 -11.84 26.66
C ASP A 225 22.20 -12.54 25.88
N TYR A 226 21.91 -13.00 24.65
CA TYR A 226 22.89 -13.64 23.76
C TYR A 226 24.02 -12.68 23.37
N LEU A 227 23.71 -11.43 23.04
CA LEU A 227 24.73 -10.43 22.71
C LEU A 227 25.56 -10.02 23.94
N GLU A 228 24.98 -9.97 25.13
CA GLU A 228 25.72 -9.67 26.37
C GLU A 228 26.77 -10.75 26.68
N ASP A 229 26.39 -12.03 26.62
CA ASP A 229 27.32 -13.14 26.86
C ASP A 229 28.32 -13.35 25.70
N HIS A 230 27.92 -13.07 24.46
CA HIS A 230 28.84 -13.09 23.31
C HIS A 230 29.87 -11.95 23.42
N ALA A 231 29.47 -10.73 23.79
CA ALA A 231 30.38 -9.60 23.98
C ALA A 231 31.42 -9.87 25.08
N LYS A 232 31.01 -10.41 26.24
CA LYS A 232 31.91 -10.87 27.32
C LYS A 232 32.90 -11.96 26.90
N THR A 233 32.61 -12.68 25.82
CA THR A 233 33.45 -13.77 25.30
C THR A 233 34.51 -13.28 24.30
N ILE A 234 34.28 -12.14 23.64
CA ILE A 234 35.14 -11.65 22.55
C ILE A 234 35.91 -10.34 22.85
N PHE A 235 35.61 -9.65 23.95
CA PHE A 235 36.33 -8.43 24.38
C PHE A 235 37.02 -8.62 25.74
N ASP A 236 38.18 -8.00 25.93
CA ASP A 236 38.89 -7.91 27.22
C ASP A 236 38.63 -6.53 27.84
N ALA A 237 37.62 -6.44 28.71
CA ALA A 237 37.15 -5.19 29.29
C ALA A 237 36.69 -5.37 30.75
N ASP A 238 36.96 -4.36 31.59
CA ASP A 238 36.54 -4.31 33.00
C ASP A 238 35.02 -4.12 33.15
N GLN A 239 34.39 -3.37 32.23
CA GLN A 239 32.93 -3.15 32.17
C GLN A 239 32.43 -3.24 30.72
N ILE A 240 31.31 -3.95 30.52
CA ILE A 240 30.66 -4.13 29.22
C ILE A 240 29.16 -3.86 29.38
N ASN A 241 28.67 -2.85 28.66
CA ASN A 241 27.26 -2.54 28.53
C ASN A 241 26.79 -2.93 27.12
N VAL A 242 25.64 -3.60 27.00
CA VAL A 242 25.02 -3.90 25.69
C VAL A 242 23.66 -3.24 25.58
N THR A 243 23.46 -2.48 24.50
CA THR A 243 22.19 -1.84 24.13
C THR A 243 21.69 -2.42 22.82
N LEU A 244 20.43 -2.84 22.80
CA LEU A 244 19.75 -3.35 21.63
C LEU A 244 18.68 -2.33 21.20
N ASP A 245 18.86 -1.74 20.01
CA ASP A 245 18.02 -0.67 19.47
C ASP A 245 17.10 -1.24 18.38
N ASP A 246 15.87 -1.56 18.74
CA ASP A 246 14.86 -2.05 17.79
C ASP A 246 14.33 -0.91 16.92
N ARG A 247 14.47 -1.10 15.60
CA ARG A 247 14.01 -0.19 14.57
C ARG A 247 12.58 -0.46 14.07
N ASP A 248 11.87 -1.42 14.67
CA ASP A 248 10.41 -1.50 14.50
C ASP A 248 9.75 -0.22 15.05
N VAL A 249 8.96 0.44 14.20
CA VAL A 249 8.17 1.63 14.55
C VAL A 249 7.17 1.39 15.68
N GLN A 250 6.82 0.14 15.97
CA GLN A 250 5.98 -0.25 17.13
C GLN A 250 6.76 -0.24 18.45
N ASN A 251 8.05 -0.57 18.42
CA ASN A 251 8.88 -0.80 19.60
C ASN A 251 9.88 0.34 19.89
N ALA A 252 10.07 1.24 18.92
CA ALA A 252 10.94 2.41 19.00
C ALA A 252 10.81 3.18 20.33
N ARG A 253 11.95 3.54 20.92
CA ARG A 253 12.02 4.23 22.23
C ARG A 253 11.31 5.59 22.19
N THR A 254 10.58 5.93 23.25
CA THR A 254 9.94 7.24 23.39
C THR A 254 11.00 8.31 23.67
N LEU A 255 11.02 9.35 22.84
CA LEU A 255 11.97 10.46 22.88
C LEU A 255 11.33 11.75 23.44
N ILE A 256 10.06 11.98 23.08
CA ILE A 256 9.26 13.09 23.60
C ILE A 256 7.94 12.51 24.10
N GLN A 257 7.54 12.88 25.31
CA GLN A 257 6.18 12.73 25.79
C GLN A 257 5.79 14.02 26.52
N GLU A 258 4.76 14.71 26.02
CA GLU A 258 4.28 15.99 26.55
C GLU A 258 2.76 15.95 26.73
N GLU A 259 2.30 16.39 27.91
CA GLU A 259 0.92 16.84 28.13
C GLU A 259 0.93 18.37 28.19
N LYS A 260 0.06 19.03 27.42
CA LYS A 260 0.06 20.48 27.26
C LYS A 260 -1.35 21.03 27.26
N ILE A 261 -1.56 22.13 27.97
CA ILE A 261 -2.75 22.99 27.87
C ILE A 261 -2.28 24.32 27.28
N PHE A 262 -3.01 24.87 26.32
CA PHE A 262 -2.70 26.17 25.71
C PHE A 262 -3.55 27.30 26.30
N GLU A 263 -3.22 28.54 26.00
CA GLU A 263 -4.10 29.70 26.23
C GLU A 263 -5.32 29.61 25.31
N SER A 264 -6.52 29.88 25.82
CA SER A 264 -7.76 29.79 25.03
C SER A 264 -8.12 31.11 24.35
N GLU A 265 -8.75 31.04 23.18
CA GLU A 265 -9.39 32.19 22.55
C GLU A 265 -10.45 32.86 23.44
N LEU A 266 -11.12 32.10 24.32
CA LEU A 266 -12.09 32.65 25.26
C LEU A 266 -11.44 33.44 26.39
N GLU A 267 -10.26 33.03 26.85
CA GLU A 267 -9.50 33.79 27.86
C GLU A 267 -8.99 35.10 27.26
N GLN A 268 -8.52 35.07 26.00
CA GLN A 268 -8.19 36.27 25.22
C GLN A 268 -9.43 37.17 25.05
N PHE A 269 -10.56 36.63 24.57
CA PHE A 269 -11.81 37.36 24.36
C PHE A 269 -12.30 38.06 25.63
N TRP A 270 -12.43 37.30 26.73
CA TRP A 270 -12.92 37.84 28.00
C TRP A 270 -11.94 38.84 28.62
N ASN A 271 -10.63 38.68 28.45
CA ASN A 271 -9.66 39.68 28.85
C ASN A 271 -9.84 40.99 28.07
N LEU A 272 -9.94 40.93 26.73
CA LEU A 272 -10.17 42.10 25.88
C LEU A 272 -11.50 42.81 26.21
N PHE A 273 -12.58 42.05 26.33
CA PHE A 273 -13.90 42.58 26.69
C PHE A 273 -13.90 43.27 28.06
N ASN A 274 -13.46 42.57 29.12
CA ASN A 274 -13.52 43.09 30.49
C ASN A 274 -12.53 44.23 30.77
N THR A 275 -11.42 44.34 30.03
CA THR A 275 -10.42 45.40 30.25
C THR A 275 -10.54 46.60 29.32
N GLN A 276 -11.05 46.43 28.10
CA GLN A 276 -11.09 47.50 27.09
C GLN A 276 -12.51 47.95 26.69
N VAL A 277 -13.50 47.06 26.74
CA VAL A 277 -14.88 47.32 26.28
C VAL A 277 -15.81 47.65 27.46
N LEU A 278 -16.02 46.70 28.37
CA LEU A 278 -16.96 46.82 29.50
C LEU A 278 -16.74 48.10 30.35
N PRO A 279 -15.50 48.51 30.70
CA PRO A 279 -15.27 49.71 31.51
C PRO A 279 -15.63 51.05 30.82
N LYS A 280 -16.00 51.02 29.53
CA LYS A 280 -16.42 52.18 28.73
C LYS A 280 -17.88 52.11 28.27
N ALA A 281 -18.53 50.95 28.43
CA ALA A 281 -19.97 50.80 28.18
C ALA A 281 -20.81 51.65 29.16
N SER A 282 -20.32 51.81 30.39
CA SER A 282 -20.90 52.57 31.49
C SER A 282 -21.08 54.07 31.14
N GLY A 283 -22.23 54.41 30.55
CA GLY A 283 -22.62 55.77 30.16
C GLY A 283 -22.76 56.06 28.66
N SER A 284 -22.66 55.05 27.79
CA SER A 284 -22.95 55.16 26.35
C SER A 284 -24.46 55.11 26.05
N GLU A 285 -24.87 55.59 24.87
CA GLU A 285 -26.24 55.43 24.35
C GLU A 285 -26.43 54.09 23.63
N THR A 286 -25.45 53.62 22.85
CA THR A 286 -25.48 52.32 22.16
C THR A 286 -24.14 51.59 22.17
N ILE A 287 -24.19 50.25 22.07
CA ILE A 287 -23.01 49.41 21.86
C ILE A 287 -23.30 48.25 20.90
N GLU A 288 -22.40 48.05 19.94
CA GLU A 288 -22.40 46.89 19.03
C GLU A 288 -21.11 46.09 19.19
N ILE A 289 -21.21 44.77 19.35
CA ILE A 289 -20.06 43.86 19.47
C ILE A 289 -20.20 42.74 18.43
N TYR A 290 -19.17 42.62 17.59
CA TYR A 290 -19.06 41.56 16.59
C TYR A 290 -17.80 40.75 16.88
N ALA A 291 -17.93 39.43 16.96
CA ALA A 291 -16.79 38.55 17.19
C ALA A 291 -16.72 37.40 16.17
N ARG A 292 -15.52 36.83 16.05
CA ARG A 292 -15.22 35.55 15.40
C ARG A 292 -14.50 34.71 16.44
N LEU A 293 -15.10 33.59 16.83
CA LEU A 293 -14.52 32.61 17.75
C LEU A 293 -14.75 31.22 17.15
N SER A 294 -13.80 30.30 17.25
CA SER A 294 -13.92 28.92 16.74
C SER A 294 -15.19 28.24 17.27
N GLU A 295 -15.41 28.36 18.59
CA GLU A 295 -16.43 27.72 19.44
C GLU A 295 -17.76 27.24 18.80
N PRO A 296 -18.38 26.15 19.33
CA PRO A 296 -19.66 25.63 18.86
C PRO A 296 -20.82 26.65 18.86
N PRO A 297 -21.83 26.49 17.98
CA PRO A 297 -22.97 27.39 17.87
C PRO A 297 -23.70 27.67 19.20
N GLU A 298 -23.95 26.63 19.99
CA GLU A 298 -24.65 26.69 21.27
C GLU A 298 -23.86 27.50 22.31
N LEU A 299 -22.53 27.39 22.28
CA LEU A 299 -21.66 28.11 23.21
C LEU A 299 -21.47 29.56 22.76
N ARG A 300 -21.31 29.83 21.45
CA ARG A 300 -21.35 31.21 20.92
C ARG A 300 -22.67 31.91 21.28
N THR A 301 -23.80 31.21 21.20
CA THR A 301 -25.11 31.74 21.65
C THR A 301 -25.15 32.00 23.16
N GLN A 302 -24.54 31.15 23.99
CA GLN A 302 -24.43 31.41 25.43
C GLN A 302 -23.54 32.62 25.74
N LEU A 303 -22.42 32.78 25.03
CA LEU A 303 -21.51 33.92 25.16
C LEU A 303 -22.18 35.23 24.73
N GLU A 304 -22.93 35.25 23.61
CA GLU A 304 -23.76 36.40 23.18
C GLU A 304 -24.69 36.88 24.31
N ASN A 305 -25.35 35.95 25.00
CA ASN A 305 -26.23 36.26 26.14
C ASN A 305 -25.45 36.76 27.37
N GLN A 306 -24.33 36.12 27.74
CA GLN A 306 -23.50 36.55 28.88
C GLN A 306 -22.92 37.96 28.70
N ILE A 307 -22.52 38.32 27.47
CA ILE A 307 -22.06 39.66 27.11
C ILE A 307 -23.23 40.67 27.24
N ARG A 308 -24.41 40.33 26.68
CA ARG A 308 -25.62 41.17 26.78
C ARG A 308 -26.02 41.42 28.22
N GLU A 309 -26.07 40.38 29.06
CA GLU A 309 -26.33 40.50 30.50
C GLU A 309 -25.31 41.41 31.20
N SER A 310 -24.01 41.24 30.91
CA SER A 310 -22.94 42.06 31.50
C SER A 310 -23.08 43.55 31.14
N LEU A 311 -23.46 43.87 29.91
CA LEU A 311 -23.68 45.24 29.45
C LEU A 311 -24.95 45.87 30.05
N VAL A 312 -26.02 45.10 30.21
CA VAL A 312 -27.24 45.55 30.88
C VAL A 312 -27.02 45.79 32.38
N ILE A 313 -26.12 45.03 33.02
CA ILE A 313 -25.70 45.25 34.42
C ILE A 313 -24.95 46.59 34.58
N GLU A 314 -24.15 47.00 33.59
CA GLU A 314 -23.52 48.34 33.52
C GLU A 314 -24.49 49.47 33.16
N GLY A 315 -25.79 49.17 33.00
CA GLY A 315 -26.87 50.16 32.91
C GLY A 315 -27.35 50.51 31.50
N LEU A 316 -26.86 49.82 30.46
CA LEU A 316 -27.39 49.93 29.11
C LEU A 316 -28.81 49.35 29.00
N SER A 317 -29.60 49.88 28.07
CA SER A 317 -30.89 49.28 27.73
C SER A 317 -30.71 48.14 26.74
N ASP A 318 -31.46 47.05 26.92
CA ASP A 318 -31.38 45.85 26.07
C ASP A 318 -31.61 46.14 24.58
N SER A 319 -32.48 47.11 24.25
CA SER A 319 -32.72 47.58 22.87
C SER A 319 -31.54 48.30 22.22
N ASN A 320 -30.53 48.69 23.00
CA ASN A 320 -29.39 49.49 22.59
C ASN A 320 -28.08 48.68 22.59
N VAL A 321 -28.16 47.39 22.95
CA VAL A 321 -27.07 46.42 22.93
C VAL A 321 -27.27 45.50 21.71
N LYS A 322 -26.26 45.39 20.86
CA LYS A 322 -26.18 44.41 19.78
C LYS A 322 -24.94 43.55 19.97
N VAL A 323 -25.09 42.23 19.96
CA VAL A 323 -23.97 41.28 20.06
C VAL A 323 -24.20 40.19 19.02
N LYS A 324 -23.17 39.85 18.24
CA LYS A 324 -23.16 38.63 17.41
C LYS A 324 -21.76 38.02 17.37
N ILE A 325 -21.66 36.75 17.70
CA ILE A 325 -20.45 35.93 17.62
C ILE A 325 -20.68 34.90 16.51
N LEU A 326 -19.94 35.04 15.42
CA LEU A 326 -19.90 34.05 14.34
C LEU A 326 -18.75 33.07 14.57
N SER A 327 -18.79 31.92 13.89
CA SER A 327 -17.64 31.00 13.95
C SER A 327 -16.43 31.63 13.27
N ALA A 328 -15.22 31.39 13.79
CA ALA A 328 -13.97 31.72 13.14
C ALA A 328 -13.65 30.76 11.99
N PHE A 329 -14.19 29.54 12.02
CA PHE A 329 -14.20 28.56 10.94
C PHE A 329 -15.36 28.85 9.97
N LYS A 330 -15.11 28.78 8.65
CA LYS A 330 -16.09 29.08 7.59
C LYS A 330 -16.94 30.35 7.86
N GLN A 331 -16.27 31.48 8.04
CA GLN A 331 -16.92 32.73 8.49
C GLN A 331 -18.05 33.20 7.55
N GLY A 332 -17.87 33.06 6.23
CA GLY A 332 -18.92 33.36 5.24
C GLY A 332 -20.17 32.48 5.39
N TYR A 333 -19.99 31.17 5.64
CA TYR A 333 -21.11 30.27 5.92
C TYR A 333 -21.83 30.70 7.20
N SER A 334 -21.08 30.96 8.28
CA SER A 334 -21.66 31.36 9.58
C SER A 334 -22.45 32.68 9.46
N TRP A 335 -22.00 33.65 8.66
CA TRP A 335 -22.80 34.86 8.36
C TRP A 335 -24.09 34.54 7.57
N LEU A 336 -23.99 33.79 6.47
CA LEU A 336 -25.15 33.43 5.65
C LEU A 336 -26.20 32.64 6.48
N ASN A 337 -25.75 31.66 7.25
CA ASN A 337 -26.62 30.77 8.02
C ASN A 337 -27.16 31.39 9.32
N GLU A 338 -26.37 32.19 10.05
CA GLU A 338 -26.75 32.72 11.38
C GLU A 338 -27.16 34.20 11.39
N VAL A 339 -27.00 34.92 10.27
CA VAL A 339 -27.37 36.34 10.16
C VAL A 339 -28.33 36.57 8.99
N ILE A 340 -28.11 35.96 7.83
CA ILE A 340 -28.96 36.18 6.66
C ILE A 340 -30.23 35.32 6.72
N ALA A 341 -30.12 33.99 6.80
CA ALA A 341 -31.30 33.10 6.81
C ALA A 341 -32.37 33.46 7.88
N PRO A 342 -32.02 33.81 9.14
CA PRO A 342 -33.00 34.23 10.15
C PRO A 342 -33.72 35.54 9.81
N GLN A 343 -33.15 36.40 8.95
CA GLN A 343 -33.81 37.59 8.43
C GLN A 343 -34.68 37.31 7.19
N LEU A 344 -34.61 36.11 6.62
CA LEU A 344 -35.40 35.69 5.45
C LEU A 344 -36.58 34.78 5.81
N GLN A 345 -36.55 34.17 6.99
CA GLN A 345 -37.65 33.34 7.52
C GLN A 345 -38.98 34.12 7.55
N ASP A 346 -40.08 33.41 7.29
CA ASP A 346 -41.44 33.95 7.10
C ASP A 346 -41.62 34.98 5.95
N LYS A 347 -40.64 35.17 5.05
CA LYS A 347 -40.78 36.01 3.84
C LYS A 347 -41.08 35.17 2.60
N GLU A 348 -41.83 35.76 1.67
CA GLU A 348 -42.05 35.21 0.33
C GLU A 348 -40.85 35.58 -0.56
N ILE A 349 -39.97 34.62 -0.85
CA ILE A 349 -38.70 34.83 -1.56
C ILE A 349 -38.86 34.42 -3.03
N GLY A 350 -38.45 35.30 -3.94
CA GLY A 350 -38.36 35.01 -5.37
C GLY A 350 -36.98 34.50 -5.78
N GLU A 351 -35.92 35.16 -5.29
CA GLU A 351 -34.54 34.89 -5.71
C GLU A 351 -33.52 35.30 -4.63
N ILE A 352 -32.43 34.55 -4.50
CA ILE A 352 -31.26 34.87 -3.68
C ILE A 352 -30.01 34.87 -4.58
N VAL A 353 -29.32 36.00 -4.64
CA VAL A 353 -28.04 36.14 -5.36
C VAL A 353 -26.92 36.32 -4.34
N ILE A 354 -25.93 35.42 -4.37
CA ILE A 354 -24.73 35.47 -3.52
C ILE A 354 -23.52 35.76 -4.42
N ASN A 355 -23.00 36.98 -4.34
CA ASN A 355 -21.76 37.35 -5.02
C ASN A 355 -20.58 36.97 -4.11
N PHE A 356 -19.55 36.33 -4.67
CA PHE A 356 -18.31 35.99 -3.97
C PHE A 356 -17.09 36.54 -4.71
N MET A 357 -16.10 37.00 -3.96
CA MET A 357 -14.86 37.55 -4.50
C MET A 357 -14.00 36.47 -5.16
N ARG A 358 -13.46 36.79 -6.34
CA ARG A 358 -12.45 35.98 -7.02
C ARG A 358 -11.15 35.94 -6.18
N ASN A 359 -10.68 34.74 -5.84
CA ASN A 359 -9.51 34.56 -4.99
C ASN A 359 -8.20 34.54 -5.78
N ASP A 360 -7.69 35.73 -6.11
CA ASP A 360 -6.35 35.93 -6.67
C ASP A 360 -5.23 35.71 -5.62
N PRO A 361 -3.98 35.38 -6.03
CA PRO A 361 -2.83 35.26 -5.13
C PRO A 361 -2.57 36.54 -4.30
N PRO A 362 -2.11 36.43 -3.05
CA PRO A 362 -1.77 37.58 -2.21
C PRO A 362 -0.76 38.52 -2.88
N LYS A 363 -0.98 39.84 -2.77
CA LYS A 363 -0.11 40.86 -3.42
C LYS A 363 1.34 40.82 -2.94
N ASP A 364 1.57 40.37 -1.71
CA ASP A 364 2.90 40.18 -1.10
C ASP A 364 3.47 38.76 -1.34
N TRP A 365 2.75 37.91 -2.07
CA TRP A 365 3.13 36.54 -2.44
C TRP A 365 2.49 36.08 -3.77
N PRO A 366 2.73 36.79 -4.90
CA PRO A 366 2.06 36.53 -6.17
C PRO A 366 2.41 35.18 -6.82
N GLN A 367 3.42 34.48 -6.31
CA GLN A 367 3.86 33.15 -6.76
C GLN A 367 3.13 31.97 -6.08
N GLN A 368 2.06 32.22 -5.32
CA GLN A 368 1.30 31.20 -4.60
C GLN A 368 0.87 30.04 -5.52
N ALA A 369 1.44 28.86 -5.30
CA ALA A 369 1.22 27.67 -6.10
C ALA A 369 -0.03 26.89 -5.66
N ILE A 370 -0.46 27.04 -4.40
CA ILE A 370 -1.71 26.44 -3.91
C ILE A 370 -2.97 27.26 -4.23
N ASN A 371 -2.86 28.49 -4.76
CA ASN A 371 -4.00 29.40 -4.99
C ASN A 371 -5.11 28.81 -5.88
N THR A 372 -6.33 28.73 -5.37
CA THR A 372 -7.56 28.41 -6.12
C THR A 372 -8.42 29.67 -6.26
N PRO A 373 -9.04 29.98 -7.43
CA PRO A 373 -9.85 31.18 -7.61
C PRO A 373 -11.19 31.12 -6.85
N VAL A 374 -11.70 29.92 -6.60
CA VAL A 374 -13.00 29.64 -5.98
C VAL A 374 -12.96 29.49 -4.45
N ARG A 375 -11.85 29.91 -3.80
CA ARG A 375 -11.60 29.67 -2.36
C ARG A 375 -12.70 30.19 -1.43
N TRP A 376 -13.33 31.31 -1.76
CA TRP A 376 -14.43 31.90 -0.98
C TRP A 376 -15.76 31.18 -1.23
N LEU A 377 -16.04 30.76 -2.47
CA LEU A 377 -17.16 29.86 -2.78
C LEU A 377 -17.03 28.52 -2.02
N HIS A 378 -15.80 28.04 -1.82
CA HIS A 378 -15.49 26.82 -1.06
C HIS A 378 -15.62 26.98 0.46
N GLU A 379 -15.44 28.18 0.99
CA GLU A 379 -15.69 28.49 2.42
C GLU A 379 -17.20 28.46 2.73
N ILE A 380 -18.07 28.80 1.76
CA ILE A 380 -19.54 28.79 1.91
C ILE A 380 -20.21 27.50 1.41
N PHE A 381 -19.45 26.42 1.17
CA PHE A 381 -20.02 25.13 0.77
C PHE A 381 -20.71 24.42 1.96
N PRO A 382 -21.92 23.83 1.82
CA PRO A 382 -22.88 23.88 0.70
C PRO A 382 -24.13 24.72 1.06
N ILE A 383 -23.96 26.04 1.24
CA ILE A 383 -25.00 26.94 1.77
C ILE A 383 -26.27 27.03 0.90
N ASP A 384 -26.20 26.75 -0.40
CA ASP A 384 -27.38 26.78 -1.28
C ASP A 384 -28.37 25.65 -0.98
N GLU A 385 -27.90 24.43 -0.78
CA GLU A 385 -28.72 23.28 -0.40
C GLU A 385 -29.26 23.41 1.04
N VAL A 386 -28.53 24.12 1.90
CA VAL A 386 -28.98 24.48 3.26
C VAL A 386 -30.09 25.54 3.20
N PHE A 387 -29.91 26.61 2.42
CA PHE A 387 -30.95 27.63 2.20
C PHE A 387 -32.20 27.04 1.54
N ALA A 388 -32.05 26.18 0.52
CA ALA A 388 -33.16 25.50 -0.13
C ALA A 388 -33.97 24.65 0.87
N ARG A 389 -33.29 23.92 1.76
CA ARG A 389 -33.91 23.12 2.82
C ARG A 389 -34.61 23.97 3.89
N ASP A 390 -33.93 24.98 4.41
CA ASP A 390 -34.36 25.69 5.63
C ASP A 390 -35.24 26.92 5.37
N LEU A 391 -35.30 27.39 4.11
CA LEU A 391 -36.20 28.47 3.65
C LEU A 391 -37.29 27.96 2.68
N GLU A 392 -37.41 26.64 2.47
CA GLU A 392 -38.36 25.98 1.55
C GLU A 392 -38.31 26.51 0.10
N LEU A 393 -37.10 26.60 -0.48
CA LEU A 393 -36.86 27.15 -1.83
C LEU A 393 -36.43 26.09 -2.85
N ASP A 394 -36.76 26.29 -4.12
CA ASP A 394 -36.18 25.55 -5.24
C ASP A 394 -34.73 26.03 -5.49
N LEU A 395 -33.81 25.10 -5.83
CA LEU A 395 -32.38 25.41 -5.95
C LEU A 395 -32.03 26.40 -7.07
N ASP A 396 -32.86 26.55 -8.10
CA ASP A 396 -32.64 27.53 -9.18
C ASP A 396 -33.01 28.98 -8.80
N GLN A 397 -33.68 29.16 -7.66
CA GLN A 397 -33.88 30.46 -7.01
C GLN A 397 -32.60 31.00 -6.35
N ILE A 398 -31.58 30.16 -6.13
CA ILE A 398 -30.32 30.52 -5.47
C ILE A 398 -29.19 30.52 -6.50
N ARG A 399 -28.49 31.65 -6.66
CA ARG A 399 -27.40 31.77 -7.65
C ARG A 399 -26.14 32.40 -7.07
N PHE A 400 -25.00 31.81 -7.42
CA PHE A 400 -23.68 32.37 -7.15
C PHE A 400 -23.20 33.25 -8.32
N ASN A 401 -22.45 34.32 -8.01
CA ASN A 401 -21.73 35.12 -9.00
C ASN A 401 -20.28 35.32 -8.53
N GLU A 402 -19.30 35.14 -9.41
CA GLU A 402 -17.91 35.57 -9.15
C GLU A 402 -17.77 37.08 -9.45
N VAL A 403 -17.07 37.82 -8.59
CA VAL A 403 -16.76 39.25 -8.78
C VAL A 403 -15.29 39.58 -8.53
N ASP A 404 -14.74 40.53 -9.31
CA ASP A 404 -13.34 40.98 -9.21
C ASP A 404 -13.14 42.20 -8.27
N GLU A 405 -14.21 42.87 -7.85
CA GLU A 405 -14.16 44.05 -6.97
C GLU A 405 -15.38 44.14 -6.03
N GLY A 406 -15.19 44.74 -4.85
CA GLY A 406 -16.21 44.82 -3.79
C GLY A 406 -15.79 44.14 -2.48
N PRO A 407 -16.76 43.78 -1.61
CA PRO A 407 -16.52 42.96 -0.41
C PRO A 407 -16.29 41.49 -0.78
N THR A 408 -15.78 40.70 0.17
CA THR A 408 -15.52 39.27 -0.01
C THR A 408 -16.79 38.47 -0.36
N TYR A 409 -17.92 38.82 0.26
CA TYR A 409 -19.25 38.38 -0.14
C TYR A 409 -20.25 39.54 -0.12
N SER A 410 -21.27 39.46 -0.97
CA SER A 410 -22.52 40.19 -0.80
C SER A 410 -23.72 39.34 -1.16
N VAL A 411 -24.85 39.60 -0.52
CA VAL A 411 -26.13 38.93 -0.80
C VAL A 411 -27.17 39.96 -1.21
N GLU A 412 -27.95 39.64 -2.25
CA GLU A 412 -29.16 40.37 -2.64
C GLU A 412 -30.33 39.39 -2.69
N VAL A 413 -31.45 39.75 -2.06
CA VAL A 413 -32.64 38.89 -1.99
C VAL A 413 -33.84 39.64 -2.55
N LEU A 414 -34.53 39.03 -3.51
CA LEU A 414 -35.68 39.59 -4.20
C LEU A 414 -36.96 38.84 -3.84
N ASP A 415 -38.10 39.55 -3.83
CA ASP A 415 -39.43 38.93 -3.80
C ASP A 415 -39.83 38.36 -5.19
N PRO A 416 -40.91 37.57 -5.31
CA PRO A 416 -41.38 37.05 -6.61
C PRO A 416 -41.83 38.11 -7.63
N SER A 417 -41.82 39.40 -7.28
CA SER A 417 -42.07 40.52 -8.20
C SER A 417 -40.78 41.23 -8.64
N GLY A 418 -39.61 40.84 -8.12
CA GLY A 418 -38.30 41.42 -8.40
C GLY A 418 -37.97 42.64 -7.53
N VAL A 419 -38.61 42.81 -6.36
CA VAL A 419 -38.31 43.90 -5.42
C VAL A 419 -37.34 43.42 -4.34
N LEU A 420 -36.32 44.23 -4.07
CA LEU A 420 -35.29 43.95 -3.07
C LEU A 420 -35.86 43.89 -1.64
N LEU A 421 -35.77 42.71 -1.03
CA LEU A 421 -36.18 42.42 0.36
C LEU A 421 -35.03 42.61 1.37
N LEU A 422 -33.80 42.34 0.96
CA LEU A 422 -32.59 42.43 1.77
C LEU A 422 -31.36 42.59 0.86
N SER A 423 -30.40 43.40 1.28
CA SER A 423 -29.04 43.43 0.74
C SER A 423 -28.06 43.63 1.89
N ASP A 424 -26.99 42.84 1.94
CA ASP A 424 -25.97 42.88 2.99
C ASP A 424 -24.60 42.39 2.43
N SER A 425 -23.52 42.65 3.15
CA SER A 425 -22.14 42.36 2.71
C SER A 425 -21.21 41.94 3.84
N PHE A 426 -20.24 41.07 3.56
CA PHE A 426 -19.38 40.48 4.58
C PHE A 426 -17.93 40.29 4.12
N ASP A 427 -17.00 40.62 5.02
CA ASP A 427 -15.57 40.36 4.88
C ASP A 427 -15.08 39.48 6.05
N PRO A 428 -14.66 38.23 5.79
CA PRO A 428 -14.00 37.37 6.76
C PRO A 428 -12.70 37.99 7.28
N LYS A 429 -12.40 37.76 8.56
CA LYS A 429 -11.12 38.18 9.17
C LYS A 429 -10.09 37.06 8.97
N TRP A 430 -8.97 37.36 8.33
CA TRP A 430 -7.91 36.39 8.00
C TRP A 430 -6.50 36.98 8.15
N VAL A 431 -5.49 36.12 8.22
CA VAL A 431 -4.06 36.47 8.20
C VAL A 431 -3.30 35.72 7.12
N LEU A 432 -2.25 36.33 6.58
CA LEU A 432 -1.29 35.68 5.68
C LEU A 432 -0.08 35.18 6.49
N ARG A 433 0.19 33.88 6.48
CA ARG A 433 1.35 33.27 7.15
C ARG A 433 2.16 32.35 6.21
N PRO A 434 3.39 31.93 6.55
CA PRO A 434 4.05 30.79 5.91
C PRO A 434 3.26 29.49 6.09
N TYR A 435 3.33 28.59 5.11
CA TYR A 435 2.81 27.22 5.24
C TYR A 435 3.62 26.40 6.26
N PHE A 436 4.96 26.54 6.22
CA PHE A 436 5.87 26.04 7.25
C PHE A 436 6.76 27.17 7.76
N ASP A 437 6.78 27.41 9.08
CA ASP A 437 7.55 28.52 9.67
C ASP A 437 9.07 28.29 9.59
N ARG A 438 9.50 27.03 9.38
CA ARG A 438 10.90 26.64 9.09
C ARG A 438 11.30 26.83 7.62
N PHE A 439 10.34 26.92 6.69
CA PHE A 439 10.57 27.01 5.24
C PHE A 439 9.78 28.19 4.63
N GLN A 440 10.00 29.41 5.15
CA GLN A 440 9.15 30.57 4.87
C GLN A 440 9.14 31.05 3.41
N ASP A 441 10.14 30.67 2.62
CA ASP A 441 10.22 30.95 1.18
C ASP A 441 9.48 29.90 0.31
N TYR A 442 8.89 28.87 0.92
CA TYR A 442 8.24 27.76 0.21
C TYR A 442 6.85 28.12 -0.31
N GLU A 443 5.93 28.45 0.60
CA GLU A 443 4.55 28.82 0.29
C GLU A 443 3.97 29.69 1.42
N LYS A 444 2.99 30.53 1.10
CA LYS A 444 2.20 31.32 2.07
C LYS A 444 0.71 31.09 1.87
N VAL A 445 -0.04 31.27 2.95
CA VAL A 445 -1.42 30.80 3.08
C VAL A 445 -2.27 31.82 3.85
N ARG A 446 -3.49 32.07 3.37
CA ARG A 446 -4.54 32.80 4.08
C ARG A 446 -5.26 31.86 5.04
N VAL A 447 -5.36 32.28 6.30
CA VAL A 447 -5.98 31.54 7.40
C VAL A 447 -7.07 32.40 8.02
N THR A 448 -8.30 31.91 8.06
CA THR A 448 -9.41 32.55 8.79
C THR A 448 -9.13 32.53 10.29
N THR A 449 -9.23 33.68 10.95
CA THR A 449 -8.75 33.88 12.34
C THR A 449 -9.83 34.50 13.24
N GLY A 450 -9.64 34.39 14.55
CA GLY A 450 -10.52 34.97 15.55
C GLY A 450 -10.43 36.50 15.60
N TRP A 451 -11.48 37.14 16.09
CA TRP A 451 -11.56 38.60 16.09
C TRP A 451 -12.57 39.13 17.10
N ILE A 452 -12.33 40.33 17.62
CA ILE A 452 -13.31 41.14 18.34
C ILE A 452 -13.33 42.56 17.77
N GLU A 453 -14.52 43.01 17.37
CA GLU A 453 -14.84 44.39 17.06
C GLU A 453 -15.90 44.90 18.05
N ALA A 454 -15.71 46.09 18.59
CA ALA A 454 -16.68 46.76 19.45
C ALA A 454 -16.82 48.24 19.05
N LEU A 455 -18.06 48.66 18.79
CA LEU A 455 -18.42 50.05 18.50
C LEU A 455 -19.27 50.60 19.64
N VAL A 456 -18.97 51.82 20.09
CA VAL A 456 -19.71 52.53 21.14
C VAL A 456 -20.16 53.87 20.57
N ASP A 457 -21.47 54.15 20.64
CA ASP A 457 -22.11 55.35 20.06
C ASP A 457 -21.78 55.58 18.56
N GLY A 458 -21.43 54.50 17.84
CA GLY A 458 -21.02 54.50 16.43
C GLY A 458 -19.53 54.72 16.17
N GLU A 459 -18.70 55.00 17.18
CA GLU A 459 -17.24 55.03 17.05
C GLU A 459 -16.62 53.67 17.38
N ASN A 460 -15.67 53.21 16.56
CA ASN A 460 -14.96 51.95 16.82
C ASN A 460 -14.01 52.11 18.03
N LEU A 461 -14.28 51.33 19.09
CA LEU A 461 -13.56 51.31 20.34
C LEU A 461 -12.46 50.23 20.36
N LEU A 462 -12.70 49.12 19.67
CA LEU A 462 -11.81 47.96 19.60
C LEU A 462 -11.99 47.28 18.23
N ASP A 463 -10.89 46.99 17.54
CA ASP A 463 -10.83 46.15 16.34
C ASP A 463 -9.52 45.35 16.44
N GLN A 464 -9.59 44.14 17.00
CA GLN A 464 -8.39 43.34 17.35
C GLN A 464 -8.59 41.86 17.03
N ARG A 465 -7.51 41.23 16.53
CA ARG A 465 -7.42 39.78 16.33
C ARG A 465 -7.44 39.04 17.66
N ILE A 466 -8.07 37.88 17.66
CA ILE A 466 -7.94 36.84 18.68
C ILE A 466 -7.32 35.63 17.99
N ILE A 467 -6.31 35.00 18.60
CA ILE A 467 -5.72 33.78 18.05
C ILE A 467 -6.63 32.62 18.48
N THR A 468 -7.17 31.88 17.51
CA THR A 468 -8.09 30.76 17.79
C THR A 468 -7.39 29.59 18.49
N ASP A 469 -8.17 28.68 19.08
CA ASP A 469 -7.66 27.45 19.70
C ASP A 469 -6.85 26.59 18.68
N PRO A 470 -7.32 26.37 17.42
CA PRO A 470 -6.55 25.68 16.38
C PRO A 470 -5.28 26.42 15.94
N GLU A 471 -5.33 27.74 15.81
CA GLU A 471 -4.13 28.55 15.50
C GLU A 471 -3.09 28.47 16.62
N THR A 472 -3.54 28.45 17.89
CA THR A 472 -2.66 28.38 19.06
C THR A 472 -1.93 27.04 19.15
N PHE A 473 -2.63 25.93 18.87
CA PHE A 473 -1.98 24.63 18.68
C PHE A 473 -0.99 24.64 17.49
N TRP A 474 -1.41 25.14 16.32
CA TRP A 474 -0.59 25.07 15.11
C TRP A 474 0.70 25.89 15.21
N ASN A 475 0.64 27.05 15.87
CA ASN A 475 1.85 27.83 16.21
C ASN A 475 2.83 26.98 17.03
N TYR A 476 2.36 26.27 18.06
CA TYR A 476 3.23 25.40 18.85
C TYR A 476 3.79 24.22 18.04
N TYR A 477 2.96 23.64 17.17
CA TYR A 477 3.37 22.54 16.29
C TYR A 477 4.49 22.96 15.32
N GLN A 478 4.37 24.15 14.71
CA GLN A 478 5.34 24.72 13.79
C GLN A 478 6.59 25.29 14.48
N GLU A 479 6.46 25.92 15.64
CA GLU A 479 7.56 26.57 16.36
C GLU A 479 8.35 25.63 17.28
N THR A 480 7.74 24.53 17.76
CA THR A 480 8.37 23.60 18.71
C THR A 480 8.38 22.15 18.24
N THR A 481 7.24 21.57 17.83
CA THR A 481 7.17 20.14 17.50
C THR A 481 7.96 19.77 16.25
N LEU A 482 7.66 20.39 15.09
CA LEU A 482 8.37 20.11 13.84
C LEU A 482 9.87 20.46 13.92
N PRO A 483 10.32 21.54 14.58
CA PRO A 483 11.73 21.80 14.84
C PRO A 483 12.41 20.72 15.68
N ALA A 484 11.78 20.21 16.74
CA ALA A 484 12.35 19.13 17.56
C ALA A 484 12.51 17.82 16.76
N ILE A 485 11.55 17.50 15.89
CA ILE A 485 11.62 16.33 14.98
C ILE A 485 12.72 16.54 13.92
N TYR A 486 12.81 17.75 13.34
CA TYR A 486 13.88 18.12 12.41
C TYR A 486 15.26 17.98 13.05
N ASP A 487 15.46 18.53 14.26
CA ASP A 487 16.76 18.54 14.92
C ASP A 487 17.15 17.12 15.35
N TYR A 488 16.20 16.29 15.81
CA TYR A 488 16.41 14.86 16.03
C TYR A 488 16.88 14.12 14.77
N VAL A 489 16.14 14.24 13.65
CA VAL A 489 16.49 13.56 12.38
C VAL A 489 17.86 14.02 11.88
N MET A 490 18.16 15.31 12.00
CA MET A 490 19.45 15.86 11.57
C MET A 490 20.61 15.45 12.48
N GLU A 491 20.43 15.38 13.81
CA GLU A 491 21.44 14.89 14.75
C GLU A 491 21.74 13.40 14.51
N LEU A 492 20.70 12.56 14.43
CA LEU A 492 20.78 11.12 14.24
C LEU A 492 21.60 10.73 13.00
N HIS A 493 21.49 11.54 11.93
CA HIS A 493 22.19 11.33 10.67
C HIS A 493 23.49 12.15 10.54
N LYS A 494 24.01 12.74 11.63
CA LYS A 494 25.20 13.61 11.66
C LYS A 494 25.13 14.72 10.58
N GLY A 495 23.94 15.28 10.36
CA GLY A 495 23.59 16.31 9.38
C GLY A 495 23.34 15.83 7.94
N LEU A 496 23.39 14.51 7.70
CA LEU A 496 23.46 13.91 6.36
C LEU A 496 22.48 12.73 6.12
N PRO A 497 21.15 12.87 6.37
CA PRO A 497 20.18 11.83 6.02
C PRO A 497 20.16 11.57 4.50
N LEU A 498 20.13 10.31 4.08
CA LEU A 498 20.02 9.93 2.67
C LEU A 498 18.59 10.14 2.14
N GLY A 499 18.49 10.70 0.94
CA GLY A 499 17.21 10.86 0.24
C GLY A 499 16.64 9.53 -0.28
N GLY A 500 15.35 9.56 -0.58
CA GLY A 500 14.58 8.39 -0.97
C GLY A 500 14.11 7.60 0.26
N ASP A 501 14.24 6.29 0.17
CA ASP A 501 13.88 5.26 1.15
C ASP A 501 15.08 4.73 1.97
N ARG A 502 16.30 5.23 1.68
CA ARG A 502 17.57 4.55 2.00
C ARG A 502 17.95 4.54 3.48
N ASP A 503 17.50 5.54 4.24
CA ASP A 503 17.65 5.66 5.70
C ASP A 503 16.30 5.47 6.42
N ALA A 504 15.24 5.08 5.71
CA ALA A 504 13.90 4.98 6.27
C ALA A 504 13.69 3.69 7.11
N PRO A 505 12.79 3.71 8.10
CA PRO A 505 12.05 4.89 8.60
C PRO A 505 12.97 5.84 9.38
N PHE A 506 12.63 7.14 9.35
CA PHE A 506 13.41 8.21 9.99
C PHE A 506 13.04 8.41 11.47
N PHE A 507 11.84 8.01 11.87
CA PHE A 507 11.38 7.91 13.26
C PHE A 507 10.37 6.76 13.41
N GLY A 508 9.96 6.45 14.64
CA GLY A 508 9.01 5.38 14.93
C GLY A 508 7.56 5.82 14.71
N GLU A 509 7.01 6.51 15.70
CA GLU A 509 5.62 6.96 15.76
C GLU A 509 5.55 8.40 16.29
N LEU A 510 4.77 9.24 15.62
CA LEU A 510 4.29 10.53 16.10
C LEU A 510 2.79 10.42 16.36
N THR A 511 2.40 10.33 17.62
CA THR A 511 1.00 10.34 18.05
C THR A 511 0.67 11.71 18.64
N VAL A 512 -0.39 12.35 18.14
CA VAL A 512 -0.84 13.69 18.57
C VAL A 512 -2.34 13.63 18.90
N GLU A 513 -2.66 13.53 20.18
CA GLU A 513 -4.05 13.51 20.67
C GLU A 513 -4.48 14.92 21.07
N LEU A 514 -5.49 15.48 20.40
CA LEU A 514 -5.99 16.84 20.63
C LEU A 514 -7.39 16.83 21.23
N ASN A 515 -7.64 17.74 22.17
CA ASN A 515 -8.94 18.00 22.76
C ASN A 515 -9.20 19.51 22.69
N MET A 516 -10.24 19.95 21.98
CA MET A 516 -10.55 21.38 21.75
C MET A 516 -12.05 21.61 21.87
N SER A 517 -12.48 22.85 22.14
CA SER A 517 -13.90 23.21 22.16
C SER A 517 -14.30 23.76 20.79
N GLU A 518 -14.79 22.90 19.92
CA GLU A 518 -14.91 23.16 18.48
C GLU A 518 -16.26 22.72 17.92
N PRO A 519 -16.78 23.38 16.86
CA PRO A 519 -17.90 22.88 16.08
C PRO A 519 -17.65 21.44 15.63
N ASP A 520 -18.59 20.54 15.89
CA ASP A 520 -18.48 19.13 15.50
C ASP A 520 -19.87 18.59 15.18
N TYR A 521 -20.36 18.87 13.96
CA TYR A 521 -21.72 18.50 13.57
C TYR A 521 -21.90 18.23 12.07
N ARG A 522 -22.79 17.28 11.74
CA ARG A 522 -23.33 17.07 10.39
C ARG A 522 -24.25 18.24 10.00
N ILE A 523 -24.04 18.82 8.81
CA ILE A 523 -24.82 19.93 8.25
C ILE A 523 -26.26 19.48 7.90
N GLY A 524 -26.46 18.18 7.69
CA GLY A 524 -27.76 17.60 7.28
C GLY A 524 -28.00 17.70 5.76
N ILE A 525 -26.93 17.70 4.98
CA ILE A 525 -26.91 17.57 3.51
C ILE A 525 -25.97 16.38 3.22
N ASP A 526 -26.50 15.27 2.71
CA ASP A 526 -25.78 13.98 2.57
C ASP A 526 -24.90 13.64 3.81
N ASN A 527 -23.57 13.55 3.64
CA ASN A 527 -22.61 13.32 4.72
C ASN A 527 -21.87 14.60 5.18
N GLU A 528 -22.17 15.77 4.60
CA GLU A 528 -21.37 16.99 4.78
C GLU A 528 -21.34 17.48 6.25
N ILE A 529 -20.15 17.79 6.78
CA ILE A 529 -19.92 18.19 8.19
C ILE A 529 -19.25 19.56 8.35
N HIS A 530 -19.35 20.11 9.56
CA HIS A 530 -18.46 21.15 10.06
C HIS A 530 -17.70 20.65 11.28
N ALA A 531 -16.42 20.32 11.06
CA ALA A 531 -15.45 19.95 12.08
C ALA A 531 -14.06 20.51 11.73
N PRO A 532 -13.58 21.60 12.36
CA PRO A 532 -12.21 22.07 12.14
C PRO A 532 -11.17 21.12 12.76
N MET A 533 -11.57 20.20 13.64
CA MET A 533 -10.69 19.14 14.15
C MET A 533 -10.44 18.03 13.10
N ASP A 534 -11.39 17.74 12.20
CA ASP A 534 -11.13 16.90 11.01
C ASP A 534 -10.09 17.58 10.11
N ALA A 535 -10.23 18.90 9.89
CA ALA A 535 -9.23 19.69 9.17
C ALA A 535 -7.85 19.74 9.87
N LEU A 536 -7.79 19.72 11.21
CA LEU A 536 -6.53 19.58 11.96
C LEU A 536 -5.91 18.18 11.84
N HIS A 537 -6.71 17.13 11.73
CA HIS A 537 -6.23 15.76 11.48
C HIS A 537 -5.42 15.73 10.17
N GLU A 538 -5.97 16.32 9.12
CA GLU A 538 -5.35 16.40 7.79
C GLU A 538 -4.12 17.30 7.75
N GLU A 539 -4.12 18.42 8.46
CA GLU A 539 -2.94 19.31 8.61
C GLU A 539 -1.78 18.61 9.36
N ILE A 540 -2.07 17.85 10.44
CA ILE A 540 -1.03 17.08 11.15
C ILE A 540 -0.51 15.94 10.26
N TYR A 541 -1.40 15.21 9.59
CA TYR A 541 -1.00 14.04 8.80
C TYR A 541 -0.20 14.42 7.55
N PHE A 542 -0.78 15.16 6.61
CA PHE A 542 -0.09 15.52 5.37
C PHE A 542 0.95 16.62 5.57
N GLY A 543 0.75 17.57 6.47
CA GLY A 543 1.75 18.58 6.80
C GLY A 543 3.06 17.93 7.28
N THR A 544 2.99 16.86 8.06
CA THR A 544 4.20 16.13 8.50
C THR A 544 4.85 15.35 7.35
N ILE A 545 4.08 14.69 6.48
CA ILE A 545 4.63 13.97 5.31
C ILE A 545 5.31 14.94 4.33
N GLU A 546 4.66 16.06 4.04
CA GLU A 546 5.17 17.12 3.16
C GLU A 546 6.42 17.80 3.76
N PHE A 547 6.46 18.04 5.08
CA PHE A 547 7.64 18.57 5.78
C PHE A 547 8.89 17.69 5.56
N PHE A 548 8.75 16.36 5.57
CA PHE A 548 9.86 15.43 5.30
C PHE A 548 10.28 15.38 3.82
N ASP A 549 9.33 15.51 2.88
CA ASP A 549 9.64 15.64 1.45
C ASP A 549 10.39 16.95 1.15
N ILE A 550 9.97 18.07 1.74
CA ILE A 550 10.65 19.38 1.66
C ILE A 550 12.04 19.32 2.31
N LEU A 551 12.16 18.73 3.50
CA LEU A 551 13.43 18.55 4.21
C LEU A 551 14.46 17.79 3.36
N GLY A 552 14.05 16.70 2.72
CA GLY A 552 14.92 15.94 1.82
C GLY A 552 15.29 16.74 0.58
N ARG A 553 14.32 17.38 -0.09
CA ARG A 553 14.58 18.18 -1.30
C ARG A 553 15.56 19.33 -1.02
N ASN A 554 15.37 20.07 0.08
CA ASN A 554 16.24 21.18 0.46
C ASN A 554 17.64 20.75 0.94
N SER A 555 17.81 19.54 1.47
CA SER A 555 19.10 19.06 1.99
C SER A 555 19.86 18.08 1.09
N ARG A 556 19.18 17.39 0.16
CA ARG A 556 19.72 16.34 -0.74
C ARG A 556 19.33 16.47 -2.21
N GLY A 557 18.27 17.20 -2.53
CA GLY A 557 17.65 17.20 -3.87
C GLY A 557 16.69 16.02 -4.12
N GLU A 558 16.45 15.18 -3.11
CA GLU A 558 15.55 14.02 -3.13
C GLU A 558 14.83 13.98 -1.77
N GLY A 559 13.50 13.86 -1.75
CA GLY A 559 12.70 13.89 -0.52
C GLY A 559 13.04 12.77 0.46
N LEU A 560 12.75 12.95 1.75
CA LEU A 560 12.82 11.86 2.73
C LEU A 560 11.48 11.10 2.68
N LEU A 561 11.50 9.85 2.25
CA LEU A 561 10.29 9.05 2.04
C LEU A 561 10.12 8.03 3.17
N PHE A 562 8.89 7.55 3.37
CA PHE A 562 8.54 6.65 4.48
C PHE A 562 8.96 7.20 5.88
N PRO A 563 8.62 8.46 6.23
CA PRO A 563 9.09 9.15 7.44
C PRO A 563 8.99 8.34 8.75
N GLY A 564 7.82 7.74 9.00
CA GLY A 564 7.46 7.09 10.27
C GLY A 564 5.93 7.03 10.39
N ARG A 565 5.40 6.41 11.44
CA ARG A 565 3.95 6.35 11.69
C ARG A 565 3.45 7.71 12.20
N ILE A 566 2.40 8.26 11.59
CA ILE A 566 1.81 9.56 11.99
C ILE A 566 0.34 9.32 12.35
N VAL A 567 -0.03 9.55 13.61
CA VAL A 567 -1.34 9.21 14.17
C VAL A 567 -1.91 10.43 14.93
N PRO A 568 -2.61 11.35 14.24
CA PRO A 568 -3.46 12.32 14.91
C PRO A 568 -4.67 11.59 15.52
N ILE A 569 -5.11 12.02 16.71
CA ILE A 569 -6.28 11.49 17.42
C ILE A 569 -7.12 12.66 17.89
N MET A 570 -8.29 12.86 17.29
CA MET A 570 -9.16 13.99 17.61
C MET A 570 -10.17 13.65 18.70
N ARG A 571 -10.37 14.59 19.64
CA ARG A 571 -11.39 14.53 20.70
C ARG A 571 -12.15 15.86 20.78
N PRO A 572 -13.12 16.09 19.88
CA PRO A 572 -13.98 17.27 19.96
C PRO A 572 -14.71 17.38 21.31
N ARG A 573 -14.87 18.62 21.77
CA ARG A 573 -15.63 19.01 22.96
C ARG A 573 -16.53 20.20 22.61
N SER A 574 -17.46 20.51 23.51
CA SER A 574 -18.34 21.69 23.38
C SER A 574 -18.56 22.31 24.76
N ASP A 575 -17.46 22.71 25.40
CA ASP A 575 -17.42 23.03 26.84
C ASP A 575 -16.63 24.28 27.23
N GLY A 576 -16.07 25.02 26.26
CA GLY A 576 -15.35 26.28 26.49
C GLY A 576 -14.12 26.16 27.37
N ARG A 577 -13.59 24.94 27.56
CA ARG A 577 -12.33 24.72 28.29
C ARG A 577 -11.16 24.94 27.33
N PRO A 578 -10.01 25.45 27.81
CA PRO A 578 -8.82 25.62 26.97
C PRO A 578 -8.37 24.32 26.29
N PRO A 579 -7.75 24.41 25.11
CA PRO A 579 -7.43 23.25 24.31
C PRO A 579 -6.23 22.52 24.93
N SER A 580 -6.14 21.21 24.71
CA SER A 580 -5.09 20.39 25.31
C SER A 580 -4.62 19.25 24.41
N MET A 581 -3.30 19.05 24.38
CA MET A 581 -2.58 18.07 23.57
C MET A 581 -1.87 17.05 24.45
N ASN A 582 -1.99 15.76 24.12
CA ASN A 582 -1.02 14.73 24.50
C ASN A 582 -0.19 14.37 23.27
N LEU A 583 1.11 14.60 23.32
CA LEU A 583 2.05 14.25 22.25
C LEU A 583 3.00 13.15 22.70
N LYS A 584 3.21 12.17 21.83
CA LYS A 584 4.23 11.12 21.96
C LYS A 584 5.00 11.03 20.64
N PHE A 585 6.33 11.13 20.72
CA PHE A 585 7.24 10.92 19.59
C PHE A 585 8.26 9.83 19.95
N THR A 586 8.39 8.82 19.09
CA THR A 586 9.35 7.73 19.25
C THR A 586 10.36 7.68 18.11
N GLY A 587 11.54 7.12 18.37
CA GLY A 587 12.60 6.98 17.38
C GLY A 587 13.72 6.05 17.83
N PHE A 588 14.80 6.01 17.07
CA PHE A 588 15.89 5.04 17.16
C PHE A 588 17.15 5.64 17.80
N ALA A 589 18.11 4.80 18.18
CA ALA A 589 19.44 5.19 18.66
C ALA A 589 20.45 5.43 17.53
N THR A 590 20.18 4.89 16.33
CA THR A 590 21.03 5.08 15.14
C THR A 590 20.23 5.59 13.94
N SER A 591 20.90 6.11 12.92
CA SER A 591 20.30 6.47 11.62
C SER A 591 19.80 5.27 10.82
N ARG A 592 20.50 4.13 10.92
CA ARG A 592 20.27 2.91 10.13
C ARG A 592 20.85 1.69 10.88
N PRO A 593 20.40 0.45 10.60
CA PRO A 593 20.95 -0.76 11.21
C PRO A 593 22.48 -0.74 11.24
N ALA A 594 23.07 -1.04 12.40
CA ALA A 594 24.50 -0.84 12.64
C ALA A 594 24.99 -1.53 13.92
N VAL A 595 26.28 -1.78 13.97
CA VAL A 595 27.03 -2.03 15.20
C VAL A 595 27.85 -0.77 15.52
N VAL A 596 27.66 -0.21 16.71
CA VAL A 596 28.45 0.89 17.26
C VAL A 596 29.10 0.41 18.54
N VAL A 597 30.42 0.57 18.65
CA VAL A 597 31.20 0.22 19.83
C VAL A 597 31.90 1.48 20.30
N ASN A 598 31.45 2.03 21.43
CA ASN A 598 32.18 3.06 22.16
C ASN A 598 33.05 2.38 23.23
N TYR A 599 34.26 2.87 23.45
CA TYR A 599 35.17 2.27 24.41
C TYR A 599 36.14 3.27 25.01
N GLU A 600 36.49 3.07 26.27
CA GLU A 600 37.59 3.75 26.96
C GLU A 600 38.80 2.79 27.09
N VAL A 601 40.00 3.37 27.02
CA VAL A 601 41.28 2.69 27.32
C VAL A 601 41.92 3.36 28.54
N ASP A 602 42.75 2.63 29.30
CA ASP A 602 43.41 2.96 30.59
C ASP A 602 43.90 4.41 30.86
N ASN A 603 44.00 5.26 29.84
CA ASN A 603 44.40 6.66 29.94
C ASN A 603 43.22 7.67 29.90
N GLY A 604 41.96 7.20 29.89
CA GLY A 604 40.77 8.05 29.85
C GLY A 604 40.43 8.60 28.45
N THR A 605 40.79 7.87 27.38
CA THR A 605 40.46 8.28 25.99
C THR A 605 39.31 7.43 25.43
N HIS A 606 38.11 8.01 25.38
CA HIS A 606 36.97 7.41 24.68
C HIS A 606 37.16 7.42 23.14
N LYS A 607 36.65 6.40 22.45
CA LYS A 607 36.66 6.23 20.98
C LYS A 607 35.37 5.55 20.49
N GLU A 608 34.97 5.85 19.25
CA GLU A 608 33.85 5.19 18.51
C GLU A 608 34.45 4.31 17.40
N ILE A 609 34.02 3.06 17.28
CA ILE A 609 34.10 2.27 16.04
C ILE A 609 32.67 1.91 15.62
N ARG A 610 32.29 2.27 14.39
CA ARG A 610 30.97 2.00 13.81
C ARG A 610 31.08 1.22 12.50
N LEU A 611 30.27 0.17 12.37
CA LEU A 611 30.05 -0.58 11.13
C LEU A 611 28.54 -0.61 10.86
N ASP A 612 28.10 0.09 9.82
CA ASP A 612 26.70 0.02 9.34
C ASP A 612 26.38 -1.41 8.86
N ILE A 613 25.12 -1.83 8.99
CA ILE A 613 24.54 -3.06 8.44
C ILE A 613 23.73 -2.65 7.19
N PRO A 614 24.32 -2.76 5.99
CA PRO A 614 23.75 -2.20 4.77
C PRO A 614 22.75 -3.14 4.10
N LYS A 615 21.76 -2.56 3.44
CA LYS A 615 20.94 -3.22 2.41
C LYS A 615 21.76 -3.29 1.11
N THR A 616 22.25 -4.49 0.76
CA THR A 616 23.29 -4.73 -0.26
C THR A 616 22.74 -4.99 -1.67
N THR A 617 23.61 -4.95 -2.68
CA THR A 617 23.31 -5.27 -4.09
C THR A 617 23.56 -6.74 -4.45
N LEU A 618 23.34 -7.67 -3.52
CA LEU A 618 23.49 -9.11 -3.74
C LEU A 618 22.47 -9.60 -4.80
N GLU A 619 22.86 -10.48 -5.72
CA GLU A 619 21.92 -11.12 -6.67
C GLU A 619 21.10 -12.24 -5.99
N LYS A 620 19.86 -12.47 -6.44
CA LYS A 620 18.95 -13.51 -5.88
C LYS A 620 19.67 -14.88 -5.82
N PRO A 621 19.72 -15.55 -4.66
CA PRO A 621 20.20 -16.93 -4.55
C PRO A 621 19.37 -17.86 -5.42
N SER A 622 19.98 -18.91 -5.96
CA SER A 622 19.30 -19.78 -6.92
C SER A 622 19.57 -21.25 -6.60
N ALA A 623 18.50 -22.04 -6.47
CA ALA A 623 18.49 -23.41 -5.99
C ALA A 623 19.03 -24.38 -7.05
N ARG A 624 20.14 -25.06 -6.73
CA ARG A 624 20.86 -25.90 -7.71
C ARG A 624 20.82 -27.39 -7.40
N LEU A 625 20.55 -27.78 -6.16
CA LEU A 625 20.48 -29.19 -5.77
C LEU A 625 19.47 -29.38 -4.64
N ALA A 626 18.65 -30.42 -4.74
CA ALA A 626 17.86 -30.96 -3.65
C ALA A 626 18.13 -32.47 -3.49
N LYS A 627 18.07 -32.95 -2.25
CA LYS A 627 18.05 -34.38 -1.93
C LYS A 627 16.73 -34.76 -1.27
N VAL A 628 16.32 -36.01 -1.47
CA VAL A 628 15.10 -36.61 -0.92
C VAL A 628 15.39 -38.01 -0.40
N LYS A 629 14.61 -38.50 0.57
CA LYS A 629 14.79 -39.84 1.15
C LYS A 629 13.52 -40.67 1.01
N SER A 630 13.66 -41.90 0.54
CA SER A 630 12.54 -42.83 0.37
C SER A 630 11.87 -43.11 1.71
N GLY A 631 10.54 -42.98 1.77
CA GLY A 631 9.77 -43.05 3.01
C GLY A 631 9.68 -41.74 3.82
N ALA A 632 10.33 -40.66 3.39
CA ALA A 632 10.24 -39.33 4.01
C ALA A 632 9.57 -38.30 3.08
N THR A 633 8.69 -37.47 3.65
CA THR A 633 8.04 -36.34 2.95
C THR A 633 8.97 -35.13 2.93
N GLY A 634 9.01 -34.39 1.82
CA GLY A 634 9.84 -33.19 1.68
C GLY A 634 11.29 -33.48 1.28
N LEU A 635 12.20 -32.58 1.67
CA LEU A 635 13.60 -32.53 1.23
C LEU A 635 14.56 -32.75 2.42
N SER A 636 15.49 -33.68 2.30
CA SER A 636 16.57 -33.86 3.30
C SER A 636 17.66 -32.78 3.20
N LYS A 637 17.78 -32.19 2.01
CA LYS A 637 18.67 -31.06 1.74
C LYS A 637 18.13 -30.24 0.57
N LEU A 638 18.22 -28.93 0.69
CA LEU A 638 18.11 -27.98 -0.42
C LEU A 638 19.38 -27.12 -0.43
N ALA A 639 19.97 -26.89 -1.60
CA ALA A 639 21.24 -26.18 -1.73
C ALA A 639 21.15 -25.04 -2.76
N LEU A 640 21.39 -23.82 -2.28
CA LEU A 640 21.28 -22.58 -3.04
C LEU A 640 22.68 -22.01 -3.32
N ARG A 641 22.89 -21.58 -4.56
CA ARG A 641 24.08 -20.83 -4.96
C ARG A 641 23.88 -19.36 -4.64
N VAL A 642 24.83 -18.76 -3.92
CA VAL A 642 24.93 -17.33 -3.68
C VAL A 642 26.16 -16.84 -4.43
N ARG A 643 25.96 -15.95 -5.41
CA ARG A 643 27.05 -15.31 -6.13
C ARG A 643 27.59 -14.15 -5.29
N THR A 644 28.91 -14.07 -5.21
CA THR A 644 29.64 -13.02 -4.47
C THR A 644 30.58 -12.30 -5.44
N ASP A 645 30.95 -11.05 -5.15
CA ASP A 645 31.57 -10.16 -6.15
C ASP A 645 32.93 -10.58 -6.76
N THR A 646 34.11 -10.94 -6.18
CA THR A 646 35.66 -11.44 -3.82
C THR A 646 35.55 -12.69 -2.82
N GLU A 647 36.54 -13.59 -2.85
CA GLU A 647 36.61 -14.74 -1.94
C GLU A 647 36.73 -14.34 -0.44
N HIS A 648 37.33 -13.19 -0.17
CA HIS A 648 37.61 -12.65 1.17
C HIS A 648 36.98 -11.27 1.36
N ASP A 649 36.68 -10.90 2.61
CA ASP A 649 36.35 -9.52 2.94
C ASP A 649 37.59 -8.63 2.68
N LEU A 650 37.45 -7.66 1.77
CA LEU A 650 38.47 -6.66 1.46
C LEU A 650 38.05 -5.23 1.83
N ARG A 651 36.98 -5.06 2.63
CA ARG A 651 36.39 -3.78 3.04
C ARG A 651 37.44 -2.76 3.46
N ASP A 652 38.27 -3.09 4.44
CA ASP A 652 39.26 -2.16 5.02
C ASP A 652 40.33 -1.69 4.01
N SER A 653 40.55 -2.44 2.92
CA SER A 653 41.38 -1.99 1.80
C SER A 653 40.61 -1.14 0.79
N LEU A 654 39.35 -1.48 0.51
CA LEU A 654 38.51 -0.79 -0.48
C LEU A 654 38.06 0.59 0.01
N ILE A 655 37.83 0.77 1.33
CA ILE A 655 37.51 2.08 1.91
C ILE A 655 38.65 3.11 1.82
N THR A 656 39.86 2.69 1.41
CA THR A 656 40.97 3.61 1.12
C THR A 656 40.90 4.24 -0.28
N VAL A 657 40.06 3.69 -1.17
CA VAL A 657 39.91 4.11 -2.58
C VAL A 657 38.47 4.43 -2.99
N ALA A 658 37.47 4.05 -2.17
CA ALA A 658 36.05 4.32 -2.39
C ALA A 658 35.36 4.73 -1.08
N ALA A 659 34.21 5.41 -1.18
CA ALA A 659 33.43 5.81 -0.01
C ALA A 659 32.87 4.60 0.73
N THR A 660 32.97 4.59 2.06
CA THR A 660 32.57 3.48 2.96
C THR A 660 31.17 2.92 2.64
N GLN A 661 30.17 3.79 2.47
CA GLN A 661 28.79 3.38 2.18
C GLN A 661 28.62 2.68 0.82
N ASN A 662 29.49 2.96 -0.16
CA ASN A 662 29.46 2.26 -1.44
C ASN A 662 30.09 0.88 -1.29
N VAL A 663 31.26 0.79 -0.64
CA VAL A 663 31.93 -0.49 -0.34
C VAL A 663 31.01 -1.42 0.45
N ASP A 664 30.37 -0.90 1.50
CA ASP A 664 29.47 -1.66 2.35
C ASP A 664 28.24 -2.18 1.58
N ARG A 665 27.72 -1.44 0.59
CA ARG A 665 26.54 -1.87 -0.20
C ARG A 665 26.86 -2.78 -1.38
N THR A 666 28.07 -2.70 -1.96
CA THR A 666 28.42 -3.36 -3.23
C THR A 666 29.65 -4.28 -3.15
N MET A 667 30.02 -4.74 -1.96
CA MET A 667 31.03 -5.79 -1.77
C MET A 667 30.48 -6.79 -0.77
N VAL A 668 30.09 -7.96 -1.27
CA VAL A 668 29.65 -9.10 -0.46
C VAL A 668 30.60 -10.25 -0.75
N SER A 669 31.40 -10.63 0.26
CA SER A 669 32.45 -11.64 0.08
C SER A 669 31.97 -13.06 0.36
N ALA A 670 32.62 -14.05 -0.26
CA ALA A 670 32.31 -15.47 0.00
C ALA A 670 32.56 -15.85 1.48
N SER A 671 33.56 -15.26 2.14
CA SER A 671 33.78 -15.41 3.58
C SER A 671 32.70 -14.79 4.46
N GLN A 672 32.12 -13.65 4.04
CA GLN A 672 31.04 -12.98 4.77
C GLN A 672 29.75 -13.79 4.73
N ILE A 673 29.39 -14.34 3.55
CA ILE A 673 28.25 -15.26 3.43
C ILE A 673 28.47 -16.51 4.29
N GLU A 674 29.66 -17.12 4.21
CA GLU A 674 30.01 -18.31 5.01
C GLU A 674 29.91 -18.05 6.52
N ALA A 675 30.30 -16.86 6.98
CA ALA A 675 30.18 -16.46 8.38
C ALA A 675 28.73 -16.17 8.78
N THR A 676 28.01 -15.35 8.01
CA THR A 676 26.62 -14.95 8.28
C THR A 676 25.72 -16.19 8.44
N VAL A 677 25.80 -17.15 7.52
CA VAL A 677 25.01 -18.40 7.58
C VAL A 677 25.36 -19.24 8.82
N LYS A 678 26.60 -19.19 9.32
CA LYS A 678 26.99 -19.87 10.58
C LYS A 678 26.51 -19.13 11.82
N GLU A 679 26.43 -17.81 11.81
CA GLU A 679 25.82 -17.04 12.92
C GLU A 679 24.30 -17.26 12.97
N ILE A 680 23.61 -17.35 11.83
CA ILE A 680 22.19 -17.77 11.76
C ILE A 680 21.98 -19.14 12.43
N GLU A 681 22.77 -20.16 12.05
CA GLU A 681 22.69 -21.49 12.67
C GLU A 681 22.98 -21.47 14.19
N ARG A 682 23.84 -20.57 14.68
CA ARG A 682 24.06 -20.37 16.13
C ARG A 682 22.87 -19.72 16.81
N LEU A 683 22.26 -18.70 16.21
CA LEU A 683 21.05 -18.05 16.72
C LEU A 683 19.91 -19.08 16.86
N HIS A 684 19.68 -19.90 15.82
CA HIS A 684 18.68 -20.97 15.87
C HIS A 684 19.03 -22.02 16.95
N THR A 685 20.30 -22.41 17.07
CA THR A 685 20.78 -23.32 18.13
C THR A 685 20.61 -22.73 19.54
N ALA A 686 20.65 -21.40 19.69
CA ALA A 686 20.37 -20.69 20.94
C ALA A 686 18.87 -20.50 21.22
N GLY A 687 17.99 -20.83 20.27
CA GLY A 687 16.54 -20.68 20.37
C GLY A 687 16.00 -19.32 19.92
N LEU A 688 16.79 -18.54 19.18
CA LEU A 688 16.44 -17.22 18.64
C LEU A 688 16.11 -17.31 17.15
N TYR A 689 15.23 -16.41 16.67
CA TYR A 689 14.82 -16.31 15.25
C TYR A 689 14.31 -17.62 14.63
N LEU A 690 13.82 -18.54 15.47
CA LEU A 690 13.53 -19.94 15.14
C LEU A 690 12.57 -20.18 13.96
N GLU A 691 11.77 -19.18 13.56
CA GLU A 691 10.83 -19.25 12.43
C GLU A 691 11.44 -18.80 11.09
N GLU A 692 12.55 -18.05 11.08
CA GLU A 692 13.22 -17.60 9.86
C GLU A 692 14.06 -18.74 9.25
N LEU A 693 14.01 -18.89 7.91
CA LEU A 693 14.71 -19.95 7.15
C LEU A 693 14.38 -21.39 7.59
N ALA A 694 13.31 -21.61 8.37
CA ALA A 694 12.86 -22.90 8.89
C ALA A 694 11.50 -23.31 8.30
N TYR A 695 11.48 -24.32 7.43
CA TYR A 695 10.31 -24.64 6.60
C TYR A 695 9.76 -26.05 6.81
N PRO A 696 8.43 -26.27 6.70
CA PRO A 696 7.84 -27.60 6.84
C PRO A 696 8.43 -28.59 5.82
N GLY A 697 9.00 -29.68 6.32
CA GLY A 697 9.59 -30.74 5.51
C GLY A 697 10.89 -30.38 4.77
N LEU A 698 11.62 -29.33 5.15
CA LEU A 698 13.04 -29.17 4.80
C LEU A 698 13.91 -29.55 6.01
N GLU A 699 14.70 -30.61 5.94
CA GLU A 699 15.60 -30.99 7.05
C GLU A 699 16.82 -30.05 7.15
N SER A 700 17.32 -29.53 6.02
CA SER A 700 18.40 -28.54 6.02
C SER A 700 18.59 -27.74 4.73
N LEU A 701 19.06 -26.51 4.90
CA LEU A 701 19.45 -25.58 3.85
C LEU A 701 20.99 -25.49 3.78
N GLU A 702 21.56 -25.58 2.59
CA GLU A 702 22.99 -25.42 2.35
C GLU A 702 23.27 -24.25 1.39
N VAL A 703 24.25 -23.43 1.72
CA VAL A 703 24.58 -22.20 0.99
C VAL A 703 25.95 -22.34 0.36
N TRP A 704 26.00 -22.22 -0.96
CA TRP A 704 27.23 -22.26 -1.76
C TRP A 704 27.64 -20.84 -2.17
N ALA A 705 28.55 -20.23 -1.43
CA ALA A 705 29.08 -18.91 -1.74
C ALA A 705 30.21 -19.01 -2.76
N GLU A 706 30.02 -18.40 -3.94
CA GLU A 706 30.94 -18.51 -5.08
C GLU A 706 31.32 -17.16 -5.68
N TRP A 707 32.64 -16.94 -5.80
CA TRP A 707 33.27 -15.74 -6.39
C TRP A 707 33.50 -15.87 -7.91
N ASN A 708 33.37 -17.08 -8.46
CA ASN A 708 33.59 -17.37 -9.87
C ASN A 708 32.26 -17.37 -10.64
N HIS A 709 32.25 -16.81 -11.86
CA HIS A 709 31.07 -16.82 -12.73
C HIS A 709 30.60 -18.25 -13.04
N ARG A 710 31.55 -19.15 -13.32
CA ARG A 710 31.33 -20.61 -13.43
C ARG A 710 31.33 -21.28 -12.05
N LEU A 711 30.56 -22.35 -11.93
CA LEU A 711 30.62 -23.24 -10.76
C LEU A 711 32.04 -23.78 -10.57
N ASP A 712 32.56 -23.67 -9.35
CA ASP A 712 33.87 -24.18 -8.98
C ASP A 712 33.78 -24.91 -7.63
N PRO A 713 33.48 -26.22 -7.63
CA PRO A 713 33.40 -27.03 -6.42
C PRO A 713 34.70 -27.09 -5.61
N SER A 714 35.85 -26.68 -6.17
CA SER A 714 37.13 -26.69 -5.47
C SER A 714 37.42 -25.41 -4.67
N ASN A 715 36.82 -24.28 -5.04
CA ASN A 715 37.03 -22.97 -4.40
C ASN A 715 35.75 -22.35 -3.79
N ARG A 716 34.60 -23.04 -3.85
CA ARG A 716 33.37 -22.59 -3.17
C ARG A 716 33.48 -22.64 -1.65
N ARG A 717 32.86 -21.68 -0.97
CA ARG A 717 32.62 -21.75 0.48
C ARG A 717 31.23 -22.33 0.73
N THR A 718 31.11 -23.18 1.73
CA THR A 718 29.87 -23.89 2.03
C THR A 718 29.52 -23.74 3.51
N ALA A 719 28.29 -23.31 3.78
CA ALA A 719 27.71 -23.24 5.11
C ALA A 719 26.32 -23.89 5.12
N LYS A 720 25.82 -24.27 6.29
CA LYS A 720 24.59 -25.05 6.46
C LYS A 720 23.76 -24.49 7.61
N ILE A 721 22.45 -24.41 7.40
CA ILE A 721 21.43 -24.22 8.43
C ILE A 721 20.67 -25.54 8.58
N VAL A 722 20.44 -25.97 9.81
CA VAL A 722 19.62 -27.14 10.16
C VAL A 722 18.23 -26.64 10.54
N ASN A 723 17.19 -27.37 10.16
CA ASN A 723 15.84 -27.09 10.67
C ASN A 723 15.71 -27.66 12.08
N HIS A 724 15.61 -26.78 13.09
CA HIS A 724 15.51 -27.16 14.50
C HIS A 724 14.08 -27.57 14.93
N GLY A 725 13.15 -27.71 13.98
CA GLY A 725 11.78 -28.21 14.19
C GLY A 725 10.72 -27.15 14.43
N SER A 726 11.13 -25.89 14.42
CA SER A 726 10.33 -24.67 14.62
C SER A 726 9.87 -24.06 13.29
N SER A 727 9.42 -24.88 12.35
CA SER A 727 8.97 -24.37 11.05
C SER A 727 7.82 -23.39 11.23
N SER A 728 7.91 -22.20 10.63
CA SER A 728 6.78 -21.29 10.52
C SER A 728 5.67 -21.98 9.73
N SER A 729 4.66 -22.48 10.43
CA SER A 729 3.46 -23.01 9.79
C SER A 729 2.72 -21.84 9.18
N THR A 730 2.48 -21.86 7.86
CA THR A 730 1.51 -20.96 7.21
C THR A 730 0.26 -20.87 8.09
N PRO A 731 -0.22 -19.67 8.45
CA PRO A 731 -1.37 -19.56 9.32
C PRO A 731 -2.54 -20.33 8.73
N SER A 732 -3.28 -21.02 9.59
CA SER A 732 -4.46 -21.79 9.22
C SER A 732 -5.67 -20.85 9.23
N TRP A 733 -6.33 -20.68 8.09
CA TRP A 733 -7.52 -19.83 7.98
C TRP A 733 -8.68 -20.36 8.83
N GLU A 734 -8.68 -21.66 9.14
CA GLU A 734 -9.62 -22.31 10.04
C GLU A 734 -9.54 -21.76 11.48
N THR A 735 -8.42 -21.13 11.87
CA THR A 735 -8.30 -20.42 13.16
C THR A 735 -9.10 -19.11 13.22
N LEU A 736 -9.53 -18.59 12.07
CA LEU A 736 -10.37 -17.38 11.95
C LEU A 736 -11.86 -17.71 12.05
N LEU A 737 -12.25 -18.98 12.16
CA LEU A 737 -13.65 -19.40 12.25
C LEU A 737 -14.20 -19.19 13.68
N PRO A 738 -15.43 -18.68 13.82
CA PRO A 738 -16.14 -18.72 15.10
C PRO A 738 -16.32 -20.17 15.61
N PRO A 739 -16.21 -20.42 16.92
CA PRO A 739 -16.50 -21.73 17.50
C PRO A 739 -17.90 -22.25 17.12
N ASP A 740 -17.97 -23.52 16.74
CA ASP A 740 -19.19 -24.19 16.27
C ASP A 740 -19.87 -23.57 15.02
N TRP A 741 -19.14 -22.78 14.21
CA TRP A 741 -19.66 -22.12 13.00
C TRP A 741 -20.48 -23.05 12.09
N LYS A 742 -21.70 -22.61 11.76
CA LYS A 742 -22.63 -23.23 10.80
C LYS A 742 -23.44 -22.14 10.12
N TYR A 743 -23.41 -22.11 8.80
CA TYR A 743 -24.26 -21.21 8.02
C TYR A 743 -25.74 -21.60 8.13
N THR A 744 -26.64 -20.63 8.35
CA THR A 744 -28.09 -20.87 8.45
C THR A 744 -28.93 -20.16 7.38
N GLY A 745 -28.28 -19.53 6.37
CA GLY A 745 -28.93 -18.82 5.27
C GLY A 745 -29.03 -17.30 5.47
N GLU A 746 -28.42 -16.77 6.52
CA GLU A 746 -28.30 -15.34 6.82
C GLU A 746 -27.33 -14.61 5.87
N ARG A 747 -27.26 -13.29 5.99
CA ARG A 747 -26.28 -12.45 5.29
C ARG A 747 -24.96 -12.44 6.07
N MET A 748 -23.86 -12.79 5.41
CA MET A 748 -22.51 -12.80 6.02
C MET A 748 -21.84 -11.42 6.06
N VAL A 749 -21.98 -10.62 5.00
CA VAL A 749 -21.24 -9.36 4.82
C VAL A 749 -22.08 -8.18 5.29
N GLN A 750 -21.78 -7.61 6.47
CA GLN A 750 -22.45 -6.41 6.96
C GLN A 750 -22.04 -5.14 6.18
N TRP A 751 -22.92 -4.13 6.14
CA TRP A 751 -22.69 -2.79 5.57
C TRP A 751 -23.08 -1.68 6.58
N GLU A 752 -23.09 -1.98 7.87
CA GLU A 752 -23.42 -1.04 8.95
C GLU A 752 -22.20 -0.22 9.38
N THR A 753 -20.99 -0.79 9.37
CA THR A 753 -19.76 -0.11 9.79
C THR A 753 -18.55 -0.45 8.92
N PRO A 754 -17.55 0.46 8.80
CA PRO A 754 -16.21 0.16 8.32
C PRO A 754 -15.68 -1.19 8.83
N MET A 755 -15.40 -2.11 7.91
CA MET A 755 -14.99 -3.47 8.26
C MET A 755 -13.50 -3.53 8.62
N PRO A 756 -13.10 -3.99 9.81
CA PRO A 756 -11.69 -4.21 10.15
C PRO A 756 -11.15 -5.50 9.49
N PRO A 757 -9.81 -5.64 9.32
CA PRO A 757 -9.20 -6.81 8.70
C PRO A 757 -9.63 -8.15 9.31
N SER A 758 -9.74 -8.22 10.64
CA SER A 758 -10.15 -9.44 11.35
C SER A 758 -11.55 -9.92 10.97
N GLU A 759 -12.50 -9.00 10.76
CA GLU A 759 -13.88 -9.33 10.40
C GLU A 759 -13.98 -9.78 8.94
N GLY A 760 -13.29 -9.10 8.02
CA GLY A 760 -13.29 -9.48 6.61
C GLY A 760 -12.54 -10.80 6.36
N HIS A 761 -11.49 -11.09 7.13
CA HIS A 761 -10.81 -12.40 7.08
C HIS A 761 -11.66 -13.51 7.74
N GLU A 762 -12.39 -13.24 8.83
CA GLU A 762 -13.41 -14.16 9.37
C GLU A 762 -14.51 -14.46 8.33
N ILE A 763 -14.93 -13.47 7.54
CA ILE A 763 -15.90 -13.64 6.45
C ILE A 763 -15.37 -14.56 5.34
N LEU A 764 -14.12 -14.39 4.88
CA LEU A 764 -13.50 -15.31 3.91
C LEU A 764 -13.43 -16.75 4.46
N ALA A 765 -13.12 -16.90 5.75
CA ALA A 765 -13.09 -18.20 6.41
C ALA A 765 -14.48 -18.84 6.48
N LYS A 766 -15.51 -18.07 6.87
CA LYS A 766 -16.92 -18.53 6.86
C LYS A 766 -17.36 -19.01 5.48
N MET A 767 -16.99 -18.31 4.41
CA MET A 767 -17.29 -18.74 3.03
C MET A 767 -16.59 -20.06 2.70
N SER A 768 -15.28 -20.16 2.95
CA SER A 768 -14.47 -21.36 2.66
C SER A 768 -14.88 -22.60 3.48
N ALA A 769 -15.37 -22.42 4.71
CA ALA A 769 -15.94 -23.49 5.53
C ALA A 769 -17.35 -23.93 5.09
N THR A 770 -18.04 -23.13 4.28
CA THR A 770 -19.46 -23.33 3.92
C THR A 770 -19.65 -23.83 2.49
N PHE A 771 -18.81 -23.38 1.54
CA PHE A 771 -18.99 -23.63 0.12
C PHE A 771 -17.76 -24.30 -0.50
N PRO A 772 -17.88 -25.46 -1.15
CA PRO A 772 -16.74 -26.14 -1.80
C PRO A 772 -16.20 -25.38 -3.03
N GLU A 773 -16.91 -24.35 -3.48
CA GLU A 773 -16.44 -23.42 -4.51
C GLU A 773 -15.48 -22.32 -3.99
N ALA A 774 -15.36 -22.14 -2.68
CA ALA A 774 -14.52 -21.11 -2.06
C ALA A 774 -13.21 -21.72 -1.53
N THR A 775 -12.07 -21.13 -1.88
CA THR A 775 -10.74 -21.56 -1.38
C THR A 775 -9.93 -20.35 -0.93
N MET A 776 -9.91 -20.11 0.38
CA MET A 776 -9.08 -19.10 1.03
C MET A 776 -7.62 -19.56 1.17
N TYR A 777 -6.68 -18.63 1.02
CA TYR A 777 -5.24 -18.86 1.18
C TYR A 777 -4.52 -17.60 1.67
N HIS A 778 -3.44 -17.81 2.41
CA HIS A 778 -2.54 -16.74 2.85
C HIS A 778 -1.73 -16.20 1.67
N THR A 779 -1.51 -14.88 1.64
CA THR A 779 -0.76 -14.19 0.57
C THR A 779 0.47 -13.43 1.05
N GLY A 780 0.69 -13.33 2.37
CA GLY A 780 1.80 -12.61 2.97
C GLY A 780 1.42 -11.91 4.27
N LYS A 781 2.35 -11.12 4.81
CA LYS A 781 2.12 -10.24 5.96
C LYS A 781 2.33 -8.77 5.58
N SER A 782 1.64 -7.87 6.27
CA SER A 782 1.82 -6.43 6.16
C SER A 782 3.11 -5.94 6.82
N TYR A 783 3.43 -4.65 6.64
CA TYR A 783 4.54 -4.01 7.33
C TYR A 783 4.45 -4.12 8.87
N LEU A 784 3.26 -3.96 9.46
CA LEU A 784 2.99 -4.17 10.90
C LEU A 784 2.63 -5.63 11.26
N GLY A 785 2.92 -6.58 10.35
CA GLY A 785 2.88 -8.01 10.63
C GLY A 785 1.50 -8.68 10.63
N LYS A 786 0.44 -8.00 10.15
CA LYS A 786 -0.89 -8.60 9.98
C LYS A 786 -0.89 -9.58 8.81
N ASP A 787 -1.49 -10.74 8.98
CA ASP A 787 -1.69 -11.70 7.88
C ASP A 787 -2.70 -11.17 6.85
N ILE A 788 -2.35 -11.30 5.57
CA ILE A 788 -3.15 -10.93 4.41
C ILE A 788 -3.60 -12.20 3.70
N TRP A 789 -4.85 -12.19 3.22
CA TRP A 789 -5.51 -13.35 2.65
C TRP A 789 -6.21 -13.01 1.34
N ALA A 790 -6.30 -13.99 0.46
CA ALA A 790 -7.16 -13.96 -0.72
C ALA A 790 -8.01 -15.23 -0.79
N MET A 791 -9.01 -15.23 -1.67
CA MET A 791 -9.91 -16.36 -1.90
C MET A 791 -10.18 -16.53 -3.39
N ASP A 792 -10.04 -17.77 -3.86
CA ASP A 792 -10.50 -18.17 -5.20
C ASP A 792 -11.96 -18.63 -5.13
N LEU A 793 -12.76 -18.28 -6.14
CA LEU A 793 -14.10 -18.77 -6.38
C LEU A 793 -14.14 -19.53 -7.72
N MET A 794 -14.37 -20.85 -7.64
CA MET A 794 -14.35 -21.79 -8.78
C MET A 794 -15.26 -22.99 -8.52
N PRO A 795 -15.70 -23.76 -9.53
CA PRO A 795 -16.34 -25.07 -9.30
C PRO A 795 -15.40 -26.03 -8.55
N GLU A 796 -15.94 -26.84 -7.64
CA GLU A 796 -15.21 -27.75 -6.74
C GLU A 796 -14.10 -28.56 -7.46
N ILE A 797 -12.85 -28.39 -7.04
CA ILE A 797 -11.70 -29.09 -7.60
C ILE A 797 -11.44 -30.39 -6.83
N SER A 798 -12.22 -31.42 -7.13
CA SER A 798 -12.07 -32.79 -6.58
C SER A 798 -10.78 -33.54 -6.98
N GLN A 799 -9.85 -32.88 -7.66
CA GLN A 799 -8.61 -33.47 -8.17
C GLN A 799 -7.40 -32.99 -7.38
N THR A 800 -6.52 -33.93 -6.98
CA THR A 800 -5.30 -33.60 -6.21
C THR A 800 -4.31 -32.72 -6.97
N HIS A 801 -4.41 -32.65 -8.30
CA HIS A 801 -3.50 -31.90 -9.17
C HIS A 801 -4.28 -31.19 -10.29
N TRP A 802 -3.99 -29.90 -10.46
CA TRP A 802 -4.50 -29.02 -11.52
C TRP A 802 -3.54 -27.84 -11.72
N SER A 803 -3.69 -27.09 -12.81
CA SER A 803 -2.79 -25.99 -13.19
C SER A 803 -3.53 -24.66 -13.35
N HIS A 804 -3.06 -23.60 -12.67
CA HIS A 804 -3.58 -22.24 -12.83
C HIS A 804 -3.48 -21.74 -14.28
N MET A 805 -2.35 -22.03 -14.95
CA MET A 805 -2.13 -21.69 -16.36
C MET A 805 -3.23 -22.25 -17.25
N LYS A 806 -3.73 -23.47 -16.95
CA LYS A 806 -4.87 -24.06 -17.66
C LYS A 806 -6.22 -23.51 -17.22
N ALA A 807 -6.41 -23.21 -15.94
CA ALA A 807 -7.66 -22.60 -15.48
C ALA A 807 -7.92 -21.25 -16.16
N SER A 808 -6.90 -20.39 -16.30
CA SER A 808 -6.97 -19.09 -16.99
C SER A 808 -6.82 -19.16 -18.50
N ALA A 809 -6.23 -20.22 -19.05
CA ALA A 809 -6.31 -20.48 -20.48
C ALA A 809 -7.73 -20.94 -20.88
N PHE A 810 -8.39 -21.79 -20.09
CA PHE A 810 -9.69 -22.36 -20.46
C PHE A 810 -10.90 -21.51 -20.06
N LYS A 811 -10.86 -20.80 -18.93
CA LYS A 811 -11.88 -19.81 -18.52
C LYS A 811 -11.25 -18.41 -18.44
N PRO A 812 -11.99 -17.32 -18.74
CA PRO A 812 -11.61 -15.98 -18.29
C PRO A 812 -11.41 -15.90 -16.78
N THR A 813 -10.52 -15.02 -16.35
CA THR A 813 -10.21 -14.78 -14.93
C THR A 813 -10.31 -13.30 -14.60
N VAL A 814 -10.94 -12.96 -13.47
CA VAL A 814 -11.02 -11.60 -12.91
C VAL A 814 -10.52 -11.56 -11.47
N ILE A 815 -9.77 -10.51 -11.11
CA ILE A 815 -9.30 -10.24 -9.75
C ILE A 815 -9.96 -8.97 -9.24
N TYR A 816 -10.61 -9.07 -8.07
CA TYR A 816 -11.16 -7.96 -7.30
C TYR A 816 -10.21 -7.67 -6.12
N SER A 817 -9.40 -6.61 -6.22
CA SER A 817 -8.36 -6.27 -5.25
C SER A 817 -8.66 -4.93 -4.57
N ALA A 818 -9.42 -4.98 -3.47
CA ALA A 818 -9.91 -3.81 -2.75
C ALA A 818 -8.86 -3.18 -1.82
N ARG A 819 -9.21 -1.97 -1.37
CA ARG A 819 -8.65 -1.30 -0.18
C ARG A 819 -7.12 -1.20 -0.17
N GLN A 820 -6.62 -0.52 -1.21
CA GLN A 820 -5.23 -0.03 -1.34
C GLN A 820 -5.01 1.12 -0.36
N HIS A 821 -5.88 2.12 -0.48
CA HIS A 821 -6.11 3.12 0.53
C HIS A 821 -7.22 2.61 1.45
N ALA A 822 -7.13 2.89 2.75
CA ALA A 822 -7.74 1.97 3.73
C ALA A 822 -8.80 2.56 4.69
N ASN A 823 -9.02 3.87 4.64
CA ASN A 823 -10.24 4.56 5.06
C ASN A 823 -11.36 4.53 3.99
N GLU A 824 -11.04 4.13 2.75
CA GLU A 824 -11.98 3.88 1.63
C GLU A 824 -12.74 2.55 1.84
N VAL A 825 -13.82 2.62 2.62
CA VAL A 825 -14.38 1.46 3.31
C VAL A 825 -15.38 0.64 2.51
N SER A 826 -16.01 1.19 1.47
CA SER A 826 -16.99 0.46 0.66
C SER A 826 -16.33 -0.55 -0.27
N SER A 827 -15.08 -0.32 -0.67
CA SER A 827 -14.29 -1.20 -1.55
C SER A 827 -14.28 -2.66 -1.08
N THR A 828 -13.90 -2.92 0.18
CA THR A 828 -14.00 -4.25 0.82
C THR A 828 -15.45 -4.73 0.92
N SER A 829 -16.35 -3.84 1.32
CA SER A 829 -17.75 -4.13 1.62
C SER A 829 -18.52 -4.63 0.39
N HIS A 830 -18.30 -4.03 -0.79
CA HIS A 830 -18.96 -4.47 -2.03
C HIS A 830 -18.30 -5.71 -2.62
N VAL A 831 -16.96 -5.79 -2.64
CA VAL A 831 -16.21 -6.96 -3.15
C VAL A 831 -16.52 -8.23 -2.36
N LEU A 832 -16.56 -8.17 -1.02
CA LEU A 832 -16.98 -9.32 -0.20
C LEU A 832 -18.47 -9.65 -0.41
N ARG A 833 -19.35 -8.66 -0.59
CA ARG A 833 -20.77 -8.92 -0.85
C ARG A 833 -20.99 -9.55 -2.24
N HIS A 834 -20.19 -9.19 -3.23
CA HIS A 834 -20.17 -9.82 -4.55
C HIS A 834 -19.76 -11.30 -4.43
N ALA A 835 -18.71 -11.60 -3.66
CA ALA A 835 -18.29 -12.97 -3.34
C ALA A 835 -19.39 -13.77 -2.62
N GLU A 836 -20.07 -13.16 -1.65
CA GLU A 836 -21.20 -13.78 -0.94
C GLU A 836 -22.35 -14.13 -1.90
N LEU A 837 -22.71 -13.21 -2.80
CA LEU A 837 -23.76 -13.41 -3.80
C LEU A 837 -23.41 -14.51 -4.80
N ILE A 838 -22.17 -14.57 -5.27
CA ILE A 838 -21.67 -15.65 -6.15
C ILE A 838 -21.82 -17.04 -5.51
N LEU A 839 -21.73 -17.14 -4.18
CA LEU A 839 -21.84 -18.42 -3.46
C LEU A 839 -23.28 -18.76 -3.05
N THR A 840 -24.10 -17.74 -2.76
CA THR A 840 -25.45 -17.90 -2.19
C THR A 840 -26.59 -17.83 -3.22
N ASP A 841 -26.46 -17.03 -4.28
CA ASP A 841 -27.46 -16.93 -5.35
C ASP A 841 -27.18 -17.93 -6.48
N SER A 842 -28.22 -18.63 -6.95
CA SER A 842 -28.07 -19.69 -7.95
C SER A 842 -27.72 -19.20 -9.37
N GLU A 843 -28.13 -17.99 -9.75
CA GLU A 843 -27.84 -17.42 -11.07
C GLU A 843 -26.41 -16.85 -11.11
N GLN A 844 -25.98 -16.18 -10.03
CA GLN A 844 -24.60 -15.73 -9.86
C GLN A 844 -23.63 -16.93 -9.77
N ARG A 845 -23.99 -17.99 -9.02
CA ARG A 845 -23.17 -19.21 -8.87
C ARG A 845 -22.95 -19.97 -10.17
N GLU A 846 -23.90 -19.93 -11.11
CA GLU A 846 -23.71 -20.55 -12.43
C GLU A 846 -22.52 -19.92 -13.19
N LYS A 847 -22.22 -18.65 -12.94
CA LYS A 847 -21.15 -17.91 -13.64
C LYS A 847 -19.76 -18.50 -13.40
N LEU A 848 -19.53 -19.17 -12.27
CA LEU A 848 -18.30 -19.91 -11.97
C LEU A 848 -18.00 -21.06 -12.95
N ASN A 849 -19.01 -21.58 -13.66
CA ASN A 849 -18.80 -22.56 -14.72
C ASN A 849 -18.09 -21.97 -15.95
N LYS A 850 -18.11 -20.64 -16.13
CA LYS A 850 -17.47 -19.93 -17.25
C LYS A 850 -16.35 -18.98 -16.86
N VAL A 851 -16.32 -18.46 -15.63
CA VAL A 851 -15.34 -17.47 -15.15
C VAL A 851 -14.58 -18.01 -13.92
N ASN A 852 -13.35 -17.56 -13.68
CA ASN A 852 -12.65 -17.68 -12.39
C ASN A 852 -12.72 -16.30 -11.70
N VAL A 853 -13.16 -16.25 -10.44
CA VAL A 853 -13.26 -15.00 -9.67
C VAL A 853 -12.33 -15.06 -8.48
N ILE A 854 -11.48 -14.05 -8.29
CA ILE A 854 -10.47 -13.98 -7.22
C ILE A 854 -10.77 -12.75 -6.37
N ILE A 855 -10.77 -12.93 -5.06
CA ILE A 855 -11.16 -11.93 -4.07
C ILE A 855 -9.96 -11.62 -3.16
N HIS A 856 -9.53 -10.37 -3.14
CA HIS A 856 -8.45 -9.86 -2.29
C HIS A 856 -8.97 -8.61 -1.54
N PRO A 857 -9.52 -8.76 -0.32
CA PRO A 857 -10.35 -7.74 0.32
C PRO A 857 -9.59 -6.60 1.01
N PHE A 858 -8.31 -6.80 1.36
CA PHE A 858 -7.46 -5.79 2.00
C PHE A 858 -6.07 -5.81 1.38
N THR A 859 -5.71 -4.78 0.62
CA THR A 859 -4.31 -4.57 0.20
C THR A 859 -3.50 -3.91 1.33
N ASN A 860 -4.14 -3.03 2.12
CA ASN A 860 -3.52 -2.31 3.24
C ASN A 860 -4.28 -2.59 4.57
N PRO A 861 -3.99 -3.72 5.25
CA PRO A 861 -4.67 -4.07 6.51
C PRO A 861 -4.22 -3.18 7.68
N ASP A 862 -3.04 -2.54 7.58
CA ASP A 862 -2.46 -1.71 8.63
C ASP A 862 -3.17 -0.34 8.70
N GLY A 863 -3.33 0.30 7.54
CA GLY A 863 -4.20 1.46 7.39
C GLY A 863 -5.65 1.13 7.72
N ALA A 864 -6.18 -0.03 7.30
CA ALA A 864 -7.57 -0.41 7.56
C ALA A 864 -7.87 -0.60 9.06
N GLN A 865 -6.91 -1.15 9.80
CA GLN A 865 -6.96 -1.18 11.26
C GLN A 865 -6.92 0.23 11.85
N THR A 866 -5.97 1.06 11.41
CA THR A 866 -5.76 2.42 11.95
C THR A 866 -7.00 3.30 11.72
N ALA A 867 -7.59 3.26 10.52
CA ALA A 867 -8.85 3.91 10.20
C ALA A 867 -9.99 3.41 11.10
N TYR A 868 -10.13 2.10 11.30
CA TYR A 868 -11.17 1.54 12.18
C TYR A 868 -10.97 1.92 13.65
N ASP A 869 -9.73 1.99 14.13
CA ASP A 869 -9.41 2.38 15.50
C ASP A 869 -9.70 3.86 15.78
N LEU A 870 -9.51 4.73 14.78
CA LEU A 870 -9.89 6.15 14.83
C LEU A 870 -11.40 6.38 14.62
N TYR A 871 -12.06 5.61 13.74
CA TYR A 871 -13.50 5.66 13.49
C TYR A 871 -14.33 5.42 14.77
N LYS A 872 -13.83 4.59 15.69
CA LYS A 872 -14.45 4.39 17.02
C LYS A 872 -14.37 5.60 17.97
N ILE A 873 -13.71 6.68 17.56
CA ILE A 873 -13.60 7.96 18.30
C ILE A 873 -14.36 9.06 17.55
N THR A 874 -14.06 9.26 16.27
CA THR A 874 -14.67 10.26 15.39
C THR A 874 -15.17 9.59 14.11
N PRO A 875 -16.40 9.02 14.10
CA PRO A 875 -16.91 8.20 13.00
C PRO A 875 -17.26 8.99 11.74
N ASP A 876 -17.45 10.31 11.87
CA ASP A 876 -17.80 11.23 10.79
C ASP A 876 -16.58 11.84 10.06
N TYR A 877 -15.34 11.53 10.47
CA TYR A 877 -14.13 12.19 9.98
C TYR A 877 -13.52 11.48 8.76
N ILE A 878 -12.68 12.17 7.99
CA ILE A 878 -12.01 11.64 6.78
C ILE A 878 -10.94 10.59 7.12
N LEU A 879 -10.20 10.83 8.22
CA LEU A 879 -9.23 9.90 8.83
C LEU A 879 -8.08 9.43 7.91
N HIS A 880 -7.42 10.31 7.14
CA HIS A 880 -6.33 9.90 6.23
C HIS A 880 -5.09 9.33 6.93
N ALA A 881 -5.04 9.33 8.27
CA ALA A 881 -4.04 8.55 9.01
C ALA A 881 -4.14 7.04 8.77
N GLY A 882 -5.28 6.55 8.27
CA GLY A 882 -5.45 5.20 7.72
C GLY A 882 -5.52 5.12 6.18
N TYR A 883 -5.31 6.23 5.44
CA TYR A 883 -5.36 6.25 3.97
C TYR A 883 -4.13 5.55 3.38
N LEU A 884 -2.92 6.03 3.67
CA LEU A 884 -1.68 5.43 3.15
C LEU A 884 -1.26 4.15 3.91
N GLY A 885 -0.19 3.51 3.45
CA GLY A 885 0.55 2.55 4.26
C GLY A 885 1.17 3.21 5.50
N PRO A 886 1.54 2.42 6.53
CA PRO A 886 1.79 2.91 7.88
C PRO A 886 2.90 3.96 8.03
N LEU A 887 3.77 4.13 7.02
CA LEU A 887 4.88 5.10 7.03
C LEU A 887 4.59 6.37 6.20
N GLY A 888 3.34 6.67 5.86
CA GLY A 888 2.99 7.87 5.09
C GLY A 888 3.34 7.78 3.60
N ARG A 889 3.29 6.57 3.02
CA ARG A 889 3.42 6.33 1.58
C ARG A 889 2.39 5.32 1.09
N ASP A 890 2.00 5.43 -0.18
CA ASP A 890 1.04 4.50 -0.81
C ASP A 890 1.52 3.06 -0.64
N ILE A 891 0.62 2.14 -0.29
CA ILE A 891 0.95 0.75 -0.01
C ILE A 891 1.58 0.01 -1.21
N THR A 892 1.36 0.47 -2.46
CA THR A 892 2.01 -0.09 -3.65
C THR A 892 3.37 0.55 -3.97
N SER A 893 3.87 1.45 -3.11
CA SER A 893 5.17 2.10 -3.31
C SER A 893 6.30 1.08 -3.30
N GLY A 894 6.97 0.91 -4.44
CA GLY A 894 8.04 -0.07 -4.60
C GLY A 894 7.59 -1.47 -5.04
N SER A 895 6.38 -1.63 -5.56
CA SER A 895 5.89 -2.92 -6.13
C SER A 895 6.87 -3.61 -7.08
N ASP A 896 7.64 -2.80 -7.83
CA ASP A 896 8.55 -3.24 -8.88
C ASP A 896 9.99 -3.48 -8.34
N ALA A 897 10.20 -3.41 -7.03
CA ALA A 897 11.50 -3.57 -6.37
C ALA A 897 11.67 -4.98 -5.76
N ASP A 898 12.92 -5.47 -5.76
CA ASP A 898 13.27 -6.78 -5.21
C ASP A 898 12.95 -6.90 -3.71
N HIS A 899 13.17 -5.83 -2.94
CA HIS A 899 12.90 -5.73 -1.51
C HIS A 899 12.20 -4.39 -1.19
N PRO A 900 10.87 -4.29 -1.33
CA PRO A 900 10.13 -3.10 -0.93
C PRO A 900 10.09 -2.93 0.59
N ILE A 901 9.93 -1.68 1.07
CA ILE A 901 9.68 -1.42 2.49
C ILE A 901 8.32 -2.00 2.93
N TYR A 902 7.31 -1.96 2.05
CA TYR A 902 6.01 -2.61 2.26
C TYR A 902 6.00 -3.99 1.59
N PRO A 903 6.18 -5.12 2.32
CA PRO A 903 6.11 -6.46 1.74
C PRO A 903 4.79 -6.74 1.01
N GLU A 904 3.69 -6.14 1.46
CA GLU A 904 2.36 -6.28 0.85
C GLU A 904 2.25 -5.68 -0.56
N SER A 905 3.16 -4.77 -0.95
CA SER A 905 3.18 -4.18 -2.31
C SER A 905 3.36 -5.24 -3.42
N LYS A 906 4.08 -6.33 -3.14
CA LYS A 906 4.28 -7.47 -4.06
C LYS A 906 3.03 -8.33 -4.26
N ILE A 907 2.05 -8.31 -3.35
CA ILE A 907 0.93 -9.28 -3.36
C ILE A 907 0.12 -9.20 -4.65
N ARG A 908 -0.13 -7.99 -5.16
CA ARG A 908 -0.84 -7.79 -6.43
C ARG A 908 -0.08 -8.33 -7.65
N GLY A 909 1.26 -8.28 -7.61
CA GLY A 909 2.14 -8.93 -8.59
C GLY A 909 2.02 -10.45 -8.53
N LYS A 910 2.30 -11.06 -7.37
CA LYS A 910 2.20 -12.52 -7.17
C LYS A 910 0.81 -13.07 -7.50
N LEU A 911 -0.26 -12.34 -7.18
CA LEU A 911 -1.64 -12.69 -7.59
C LEU A 911 -1.83 -12.63 -9.11
N TRP A 912 -1.35 -11.58 -9.79
CA TRP A 912 -1.43 -11.46 -11.24
C TRP A 912 -0.62 -12.54 -11.96
N GLU A 913 0.59 -12.86 -11.50
CA GLU A 913 1.45 -13.90 -12.06
C GLU A 913 0.85 -15.30 -11.88
N THR A 914 0.25 -15.57 -10.71
CA THR A 914 -0.47 -16.82 -10.43
C THR A 914 -1.66 -17.01 -11.36
N TRP A 915 -2.44 -15.94 -11.58
CA TRP A 915 -3.77 -16.04 -12.20
C TRP A 915 -3.86 -15.57 -13.66
N LEU A 916 -2.89 -14.81 -14.17
CA LEU A 916 -2.86 -14.24 -15.52
C LEU A 916 -4.25 -13.75 -16.00
N PRO A 917 -4.87 -12.79 -15.28
CA PRO A 917 -6.27 -12.42 -15.45
C PRO A 917 -6.57 -11.66 -16.73
N ASP A 918 -7.78 -11.84 -17.26
CA ASP A 918 -8.33 -11.03 -18.34
C ASP A 918 -8.60 -9.60 -17.87
N ILE A 919 -9.11 -9.46 -16.63
CA ILE A 919 -9.43 -8.17 -16.03
C ILE A 919 -8.90 -8.11 -14.59
N PHE A 920 -8.21 -7.02 -14.25
CA PHE A 920 -7.78 -6.71 -12.89
C PHE A 920 -8.49 -5.46 -12.40
N LEU A 921 -9.16 -5.54 -11.25
CA LEU A 921 -9.96 -4.48 -10.67
C LEU A 921 -9.36 -4.00 -9.34
N ASN A 922 -9.30 -2.69 -9.19
CA ASN A 922 -8.80 -1.99 -8.02
C ASN A 922 -9.83 -0.91 -7.64
N PRO A 923 -10.94 -1.27 -6.95
CA PRO A 923 -11.94 -0.30 -6.49
C PRO A 923 -11.40 0.53 -5.33
N HIS A 924 -11.65 1.84 -5.41
CA HIS A 924 -11.23 2.89 -4.49
C HIS A 924 -12.46 3.71 -4.05
N GLY A 925 -12.21 4.68 -3.18
CA GLY A 925 -13.13 5.74 -2.82
C GLY A 925 -12.40 7.02 -2.44
N TYR A 926 -13.16 8.00 -1.99
CA TYR A 926 -12.65 9.33 -1.71
C TYR A 926 -13.54 10.05 -0.66
N PRO A 927 -13.12 11.23 -0.16
CA PRO A 927 -13.80 11.96 0.91
C PRO A 927 -15.32 12.02 0.76
N SER A 928 -16.03 11.50 1.76
CA SER A 928 -17.50 11.48 1.77
C SER A 928 -18.14 12.84 2.13
N HIS A 929 -17.30 13.84 2.41
CA HIS A 929 -17.63 15.26 2.59
C HIS A 929 -16.48 16.16 2.12
N GLN A 930 -16.69 17.49 2.13
CA GLN A 930 -15.65 18.46 1.78
C GLN A 930 -14.36 18.30 2.60
N VAL A 931 -13.22 18.08 1.91
CA VAL A 931 -11.89 18.15 2.55
C VAL A 931 -11.55 19.61 2.84
N VAL A 932 -11.17 19.90 4.08
CA VAL A 932 -10.65 21.22 4.48
C VAL A 932 -9.31 21.05 5.15
N GLN A 933 -8.36 21.94 4.84
CA GLN A 933 -7.08 22.08 5.54
C GLN A 933 -6.92 23.58 5.90
N LEU A 934 -6.96 23.88 7.20
CA LEU A 934 -7.13 25.25 7.76
C LEU A 934 -5.98 26.20 7.41
N PHE A 935 -4.77 25.65 7.35
CA PHE A 935 -3.51 26.34 7.08
C PHE A 935 -3.05 26.14 5.64
N SER A 936 -3.96 25.68 4.76
CA SER A 936 -3.68 25.32 3.37
C SER A 936 -4.66 25.99 2.39
N GLU A 937 -5.05 27.25 2.63
CA GLU A 937 -6.05 27.99 1.82
C GLU A 937 -7.44 27.31 1.73
N TYR A 938 -7.80 26.43 2.68
CA TYR A 938 -8.97 25.53 2.59
C TYR A 938 -8.90 24.54 1.40
N MET A 939 -7.71 24.27 0.87
CA MET A 939 -7.46 23.22 -0.13
C MET A 939 -6.84 22.00 0.54
N GLY A 940 -7.59 20.88 0.55
CA GLY A 940 -7.06 19.58 0.94
C GLY A 940 -5.97 19.06 -0.01
N LEU A 941 -5.14 18.14 0.50
CA LEU A 941 -4.18 17.35 -0.28
C LEU A 941 -3.08 18.20 -0.98
N VAL A 942 -2.53 19.17 -0.25
CA VAL A 942 -1.30 19.87 -0.68
C VAL A 942 -0.10 18.90 -0.66
N ARG A 943 0.52 18.69 -1.83
CA ARG A 943 1.68 17.81 -2.02
C ARG A 943 2.68 18.41 -3.00
N GLN A 944 3.96 18.41 -2.63
CA GLN A 944 5.07 19.02 -3.38
C GLN A 944 4.84 20.51 -3.70
N GLY A 945 4.20 21.24 -2.80
CA GLY A 945 3.93 22.68 -2.94
C GLY A 945 2.91 22.98 -4.04
N ARG A 946 2.03 22.02 -4.34
CA ARG A 946 0.92 22.13 -5.29
C ARG A 946 -0.27 21.41 -4.70
N VAL A 947 -1.48 21.83 -5.08
CA VAL A 947 -2.66 21.00 -4.83
C VAL A 947 -2.79 20.06 -6.04
N THR A 948 -2.32 18.83 -5.90
CA THR A 948 -2.39 17.81 -6.96
C THR A 948 -3.80 17.23 -7.13
N GLU A 949 -4.65 17.38 -6.12
CA GLU A 949 -5.92 16.67 -5.97
C GLU A 949 -7.12 17.62 -5.72
N ARG A 950 -7.10 18.88 -6.23
CA ARG A 950 -8.21 19.85 -6.05
C ARG A 950 -9.58 19.31 -6.46
N ASN A 951 -9.62 18.55 -7.54
CA ASN A 951 -10.81 17.91 -8.10
C ASN A 951 -11.36 16.76 -7.24
N TRP A 952 -10.85 16.56 -6.02
CA TRP A 952 -11.30 15.60 -5.02
C TRP A 952 -11.75 16.25 -3.71
N GLY A 953 -11.62 17.58 -3.58
CA GLY A 953 -12.03 18.31 -2.37
C GLY A 953 -13.54 18.36 -2.10
N PHE A 954 -14.36 17.80 -3.00
CA PHE A 954 -15.83 17.77 -2.90
C PHE A 954 -16.40 16.48 -3.49
N ASN A 955 -17.53 16.06 -2.94
CA ASN A 955 -18.43 15.05 -3.47
C ASN A 955 -18.81 15.30 -4.94
N LYS A 956 -18.50 14.34 -5.81
CA LYS A 956 -18.86 14.30 -7.24
C LYS A 956 -19.45 12.94 -7.66
N GLY A 957 -20.14 12.25 -6.75
CA GLY A 957 -20.83 10.98 -6.99
C GLY A 957 -19.87 9.80 -7.13
N TRP A 958 -20.41 8.64 -7.47
CA TRP A 958 -19.61 7.52 -7.97
C TRP A 958 -19.10 7.84 -9.37
N PHE A 959 -17.81 7.61 -9.63
CA PHE A 959 -17.20 7.90 -10.92
C PHE A 959 -16.00 6.98 -11.27
N MET A 960 -15.47 7.13 -12.48
CA MET A 960 -14.23 6.47 -12.91
C MET A 960 -13.13 7.51 -13.20
N PRO A 961 -12.01 7.53 -12.48
CA PRO A 961 -10.93 8.53 -12.61
C PRO A 961 -9.96 8.20 -13.77
N GLY A 962 -10.11 7.05 -14.41
CA GLY A 962 -9.25 6.65 -15.52
C GLY A 962 -9.76 5.42 -16.29
N PHE A 963 -10.49 5.64 -17.38
CA PHE A 963 -10.89 4.59 -18.31
C PHE A 963 -9.84 4.37 -19.42
N ASN A 964 -8.72 3.73 -19.08
CA ASN A 964 -7.68 3.44 -20.06
C ASN A 964 -8.06 2.33 -21.04
N PHE A 965 -7.74 2.50 -22.32
CA PHE A 965 -7.95 1.51 -23.38
C PHE A 965 -6.74 1.43 -24.33
N ILE A 966 -6.67 0.35 -25.11
CA ILE A 966 -5.58 0.10 -26.09
C ILE A 966 -6.12 0.26 -27.50
N ASP A 967 -5.39 0.98 -28.34
CA ASP A 967 -5.76 1.35 -29.71
C ASP A 967 -4.54 1.11 -30.63
N SER A 968 -4.26 -0.17 -30.88
CA SER A 968 -3.03 -0.65 -31.54
C SER A 968 -3.33 -1.72 -32.60
N PRO A 969 -2.64 -1.71 -33.76
CA PRO A 969 -2.76 -2.78 -34.77
C PRO A 969 -2.38 -4.17 -34.26
N ASP A 970 -1.51 -4.26 -33.24
CA ASP A 970 -1.14 -5.54 -32.61
C ASP A 970 -2.25 -6.09 -31.68
N PHE A 971 -3.17 -5.22 -31.26
CA PHE A 971 -4.26 -5.49 -30.32
C PHE A 971 -5.63 -5.05 -30.89
N PRO A 972 -6.01 -5.50 -32.11
CA PRO A 972 -7.05 -4.85 -32.93
C PRO A 972 -8.49 -5.08 -32.45
N ARG A 973 -8.69 -5.67 -31.26
CA ARG A 973 -10.00 -5.93 -30.64
C ARG A 973 -10.11 -5.35 -29.22
N HIS A 974 -9.00 -4.86 -28.64
CA HIS A 974 -8.98 -4.37 -27.25
C HIS A 974 -9.79 -3.10 -27.05
N LYS A 975 -9.82 -2.21 -28.05
CA LYS A 975 -10.64 -0.99 -28.03
C LYS A 975 -12.14 -1.30 -27.95
N ASP A 976 -12.61 -2.17 -28.83
CA ASP A 976 -14.03 -2.55 -28.89
C ASP A 976 -14.45 -3.31 -27.62
N ALA A 977 -13.56 -4.18 -27.10
CA ALA A 977 -13.76 -4.86 -25.82
C ALA A 977 -13.81 -3.90 -24.63
N ALA A 978 -12.92 -2.89 -24.58
CA ALA A 978 -12.93 -1.88 -23.54
C ALA A 978 -14.20 -1.01 -23.60
N PHE A 979 -14.68 -0.63 -24.80
CA PHE A 979 -15.94 0.10 -24.93
C PHE A 979 -17.15 -0.77 -24.57
N GLN A 980 -17.16 -2.07 -24.89
CA GLN A 980 -18.19 -2.99 -24.38
C GLN A 980 -18.18 -3.09 -22.84
N ILE A 981 -17.00 -3.15 -22.21
CA ILE A 981 -16.88 -3.11 -20.74
C ILE A 981 -17.46 -1.82 -20.17
N ARG A 982 -17.13 -0.66 -20.76
CA ARG A 982 -17.70 0.64 -20.38
C ARG A 982 -19.22 0.66 -20.50
N ASP A 983 -19.77 0.15 -21.60
CA ASP A 983 -21.21 0.17 -21.87
C ASP A 983 -21.99 -0.80 -20.95
N HIS A 984 -21.35 -1.90 -20.54
CA HIS A 984 -21.83 -2.74 -19.44
C HIS A 984 -21.85 -1.98 -18.11
N ILE A 985 -20.78 -1.24 -17.78
CA ILE A 985 -20.68 -0.44 -16.55
C ILE A 985 -21.76 0.66 -16.51
N THR A 986 -21.86 1.49 -17.54
CA THR A 986 -22.84 2.61 -17.55
C THR A 986 -24.27 2.09 -17.48
N SER A 987 -24.59 1.05 -18.25
CA SER A 987 -25.89 0.36 -18.20
C SER A 987 -26.24 -0.16 -16.79
N LYS A 988 -25.28 -0.80 -16.11
CA LYS A 988 -25.51 -1.41 -14.79
C LYS A 988 -25.59 -0.36 -13.67
N ILE A 989 -24.72 0.65 -13.67
CA ILE A 989 -24.76 1.78 -12.72
C ILE A 989 -26.09 2.55 -12.85
N ASN A 990 -26.51 2.88 -14.08
CA ASN A 990 -27.78 3.57 -14.33
C ASN A 990 -29.03 2.71 -14.05
N SER A 991 -28.90 1.38 -13.94
CA SER A 991 -30.02 0.50 -13.59
C SER A 991 -30.40 0.54 -12.10
N ASN A 992 -29.57 1.18 -11.27
CA ASN A 992 -29.75 1.32 -9.83
C ASN A 992 -30.18 2.76 -9.49
N ASN A 993 -31.49 2.97 -9.31
CA ASN A 993 -32.08 4.29 -9.09
C ASN A 993 -31.42 5.05 -7.92
N ASP A 994 -31.18 4.38 -6.78
CA ASP A 994 -30.56 4.98 -5.60
C ASP A 994 -29.19 5.62 -5.95
N VAL A 995 -28.38 4.90 -6.73
CA VAL A 995 -27.04 5.31 -7.19
C VAL A 995 -27.14 6.39 -8.27
N PHE A 996 -28.10 6.29 -9.18
CA PHE A 996 -28.34 7.32 -10.20
C PHE A 996 -28.71 8.66 -9.56
N ASP A 997 -29.65 8.67 -8.61
CA ASP A 997 -30.14 9.88 -7.94
C ASP A 997 -29.07 10.51 -7.02
N LEU A 998 -28.21 9.69 -6.38
CA LEU A 998 -26.99 10.18 -5.73
C LEU A 998 -26.08 10.89 -6.73
N ASN A 999 -25.74 10.20 -7.83
CA ASN A 999 -24.80 10.67 -8.83
C ASN A 999 -25.24 12.00 -9.45
N GLN A 1000 -26.49 12.10 -9.93
CA GLN A 1000 -26.96 13.35 -10.56
C GLN A 1000 -26.96 14.54 -9.57
N ARG A 1001 -27.31 14.32 -8.30
CA ARG A 1001 -27.25 15.37 -7.26
C ARG A 1001 -25.81 15.85 -7.02
N MET A 1002 -24.87 14.91 -6.84
CA MET A 1002 -23.48 15.26 -6.59
C MET A 1002 -22.78 15.86 -7.81
N TYR A 1003 -23.05 15.38 -9.03
CA TYR A 1003 -22.57 16.02 -10.26
C TYR A 1003 -23.07 17.47 -10.35
N ALA A 1004 -24.34 17.73 -10.01
CA ALA A 1004 -24.90 19.08 -9.98
C ALA A 1004 -24.28 19.96 -8.89
N ARG A 1005 -23.99 19.45 -7.69
CA ARG A 1005 -23.29 20.19 -6.62
C ARG A 1005 -21.87 20.55 -7.04
N TYR A 1006 -21.13 19.58 -7.58
CA TYR A 1006 -19.76 19.75 -8.08
C TYR A 1006 -19.67 20.70 -9.28
N GLN A 1007 -20.73 20.81 -10.09
CA GLN A 1007 -20.84 21.85 -11.11
C GLN A 1007 -20.94 23.25 -10.46
N ARG A 1008 -21.93 23.47 -9.59
CA ARG A 1008 -22.21 24.79 -8.97
C ARG A 1008 -21.07 25.31 -8.09
N TYR A 1009 -20.27 24.43 -7.48
CA TYR A 1009 -19.13 24.79 -6.62
C TYR A 1009 -17.76 24.64 -7.29
N GLY A 1010 -17.71 24.25 -8.57
CA GLY A 1010 -16.46 23.94 -9.24
C GLY A 1010 -16.50 24.25 -10.74
N ALA A 1011 -17.15 23.38 -11.51
CA ALA A 1011 -17.01 23.38 -12.97
C ALA A 1011 -17.55 24.64 -13.68
N ASP A 1012 -18.49 25.37 -13.07
CA ASP A 1012 -19.00 26.63 -13.63
C ASP A 1012 -18.01 27.82 -13.49
N TYR A 1013 -17.03 27.74 -12.57
CA TYR A 1013 -16.12 28.84 -12.21
C TYR A 1013 -14.63 28.53 -12.45
N ASP A 1014 -14.19 27.30 -12.16
CA ASP A 1014 -12.85 26.80 -12.51
C ASP A 1014 -12.95 25.48 -13.33
N PRO A 1015 -13.32 25.57 -14.62
CA PRO A 1015 -13.38 24.41 -15.53
C PRO A 1015 -11.99 23.88 -15.94
N GLU A 1016 -10.89 24.58 -15.61
CA GLU A 1016 -9.55 24.01 -15.79
C GLU A 1016 -9.29 22.93 -14.74
N THR A 1017 -9.70 23.14 -13.49
CA THR A 1017 -9.60 22.18 -12.39
C THR A 1017 -10.78 21.20 -12.36
N PHE A 1018 -12.01 21.70 -12.29
CA PHE A 1018 -13.21 20.91 -11.99
C PHE A 1018 -13.93 20.54 -13.29
N ARG A 1019 -13.97 19.24 -13.61
CA ARG A 1019 -14.47 18.75 -14.91
C ARG A 1019 -15.49 17.62 -14.73
N LEU A 1020 -16.46 17.58 -15.64
CA LEU A 1020 -17.50 16.54 -15.71
C LEU A 1020 -17.55 15.87 -17.09
N PRO A 1021 -16.56 15.03 -17.47
CA PRO A 1021 -16.63 14.18 -18.66
C PRO A 1021 -17.71 13.09 -18.49
N MET A 1022 -18.93 13.41 -18.92
CA MET A 1022 -20.08 12.49 -18.86
C MET A 1022 -20.09 11.51 -20.04
N ILE A 1023 -20.28 10.22 -19.74
CA ILE A 1023 -20.63 9.17 -20.71
C ILE A 1023 -21.88 8.47 -20.20
N ASP A 1024 -22.95 8.47 -21.00
CA ASP A 1024 -24.26 7.87 -20.65
C ASP A 1024 -24.77 8.29 -19.25
N SER A 1025 -24.67 9.57 -18.92
CA SER A 1025 -25.03 10.14 -17.60
C SER A 1025 -24.18 9.67 -16.39
N VAL A 1026 -23.06 8.98 -16.62
CA VAL A 1026 -22.07 8.60 -15.60
C VAL A 1026 -20.76 9.38 -15.84
N LEU A 1027 -20.10 9.80 -14.77
CA LEU A 1027 -18.81 10.51 -14.83
C LEU A 1027 -17.65 9.52 -15.10
N ILE A 1028 -17.00 9.64 -16.25
CA ILE A 1028 -15.91 8.73 -16.68
C ILE A 1028 -14.78 9.53 -17.33
N GLU A 1029 -13.66 9.68 -16.61
CA GLU A 1029 -12.45 10.31 -17.14
C GLU A 1029 -11.73 9.35 -18.11
N MET A 1030 -11.84 9.62 -19.42
CA MET A 1030 -11.31 8.76 -20.50
C MET A 1030 -10.34 9.53 -21.43
N PRO A 1031 -9.17 8.97 -21.80
CA PRO A 1031 -8.24 9.63 -22.69
C PRO A 1031 -8.77 9.68 -24.14
N LEU A 1032 -8.49 10.78 -24.85
CA LEU A 1032 -8.91 10.97 -26.25
C LEU A 1032 -8.24 10.01 -27.26
N LYS A 1033 -7.24 9.24 -26.84
CA LYS A 1033 -6.52 8.23 -27.63
C LYS A 1033 -6.11 7.08 -26.73
N GLY A 1034 -6.26 5.85 -27.22
CA GLY A 1034 -5.78 4.66 -26.51
C GLY A 1034 -4.26 4.52 -26.55
N SER A 1035 -3.72 3.72 -25.64
CA SER A 1035 -2.29 3.40 -25.61
C SER A 1035 -1.92 2.37 -26.69
N GLN A 1036 -0.63 2.17 -26.96
CA GLN A 1036 -0.17 1.14 -27.91
C GLN A 1036 -0.06 -0.27 -27.28
N GLY A 1037 -0.24 -0.41 -25.97
CA GLY A 1037 -0.05 -1.69 -25.26
C GLY A 1037 1.42 -2.12 -25.10
N THR A 1038 2.38 -1.23 -25.34
CA THR A 1038 3.83 -1.51 -25.31
C THR A 1038 4.60 -0.63 -24.29
N GLY A 1039 3.92 -0.14 -23.26
CA GLY A 1039 4.52 0.69 -22.21
C GLY A 1039 5.13 -0.15 -21.09
N SER A 1040 6.10 0.39 -20.36
CA SER A 1040 6.69 -0.22 -19.16
C SER A 1040 5.86 -0.01 -17.89
N ARG A 1041 4.53 0.14 -18.02
CA ARG A 1041 3.57 0.37 -16.93
C ARG A 1041 2.24 -0.27 -17.30
N GLY A 1042 1.64 -0.99 -16.36
CA GLY A 1042 0.43 -1.78 -16.57
C GLY A 1042 0.71 -3.22 -17.02
N TYR A 1043 -0.33 -4.04 -16.97
CA TYR A 1043 -0.27 -5.49 -17.23
C TYR A 1043 -0.02 -5.85 -18.71
N ASN A 1044 0.53 -7.03 -18.97
CA ASN A 1044 0.76 -7.54 -20.34
C ASN A 1044 -0.59 -7.63 -21.12
N PRO A 1045 -0.80 -6.85 -22.20
CA PRO A 1045 -2.10 -6.83 -22.88
C PRO A 1045 -2.49 -8.11 -23.62
N ARG A 1046 -1.55 -9.05 -23.81
CA ARG A 1046 -1.85 -10.39 -24.33
C ARG A 1046 -2.65 -11.22 -23.32
N VAL A 1047 -2.49 -10.88 -22.04
CA VAL A 1047 -3.14 -11.48 -20.87
C VAL A 1047 -4.32 -10.62 -20.43
N THR A 1048 -4.05 -9.41 -19.95
CA THR A 1048 -5.05 -8.54 -19.33
C THR A 1048 -5.57 -7.55 -20.36
N ILE A 1049 -6.83 -7.71 -20.76
CA ILE A 1049 -7.45 -6.93 -21.83
C ILE A 1049 -7.91 -5.54 -21.37
N TRP A 1050 -8.18 -5.41 -20.07
CA TRP A 1050 -8.58 -4.16 -19.41
C TRP A 1050 -8.26 -4.23 -17.92
N SER A 1051 -8.05 -3.08 -17.28
CA SER A 1051 -7.91 -2.97 -15.83
C SER A 1051 -8.52 -1.65 -15.37
N GLY A 1052 -9.25 -1.67 -14.25
CA GLY A 1052 -10.11 -0.56 -13.85
C GLY A 1052 -9.99 -0.15 -12.39
N THR A 1053 -10.19 1.14 -12.17
CA THR A 1053 -10.41 1.77 -10.86
C THR A 1053 -11.69 2.60 -10.94
N THR A 1054 -12.35 2.71 -9.79
CA THR A 1054 -13.62 3.38 -9.55
C THR A 1054 -13.54 4.08 -8.22
N GLU A 1055 -14.33 5.13 -8.06
CA GLU A 1055 -14.25 6.03 -6.92
C GLU A 1055 -15.66 6.27 -6.40
N ALA A 1056 -15.91 5.88 -5.15
CA ALA A 1056 -17.13 6.19 -4.43
C ALA A 1056 -16.85 7.23 -3.33
N PRO A 1057 -17.78 8.16 -3.02
CA PRO A 1057 -17.62 9.12 -1.94
C PRO A 1057 -17.82 8.42 -0.58
N ASP A 1058 -16.90 7.53 -0.22
CA ASP A 1058 -17.11 6.46 0.74
C ASP A 1058 -16.22 6.52 1.98
N GLU A 1059 -15.30 7.48 2.08
CA GLU A 1059 -14.37 7.51 3.20
C GLU A 1059 -15.12 7.58 4.52
N THR A 1060 -14.79 6.62 5.39
CA THR A 1060 -15.43 6.30 6.69
C THR A 1060 -16.95 6.05 6.67
N ALA A 1061 -17.57 5.91 5.50
CA ALA A 1061 -18.99 5.65 5.33
C ALA A 1061 -19.53 4.52 6.23
N TYR A 1062 -20.73 4.73 6.78
CA TYR A 1062 -21.41 3.77 7.65
C TYR A 1062 -22.93 3.80 7.44
N GLY A 1063 -23.62 2.79 8.00
CA GLY A 1063 -25.08 2.66 7.98
C GLY A 1063 -25.73 2.79 6.59
N PRO A 1064 -26.87 3.51 6.47
CA PRO A 1064 -27.56 3.68 5.19
C PRO A 1064 -26.72 4.32 4.08
N TYR A 1065 -25.72 5.14 4.44
CA TYR A 1065 -24.83 5.77 3.46
C TYR A 1065 -23.80 4.77 2.91
N MET A 1066 -23.22 3.91 3.77
CA MET A 1066 -22.40 2.76 3.32
C MET A 1066 -23.19 1.83 2.39
N GLU A 1067 -24.46 1.51 2.69
CA GLU A 1067 -25.30 0.74 1.75
C GLU A 1067 -25.43 1.41 0.38
N LEU A 1068 -25.57 2.74 0.34
CA LEU A 1068 -25.73 3.50 -0.89
C LEU A 1068 -24.46 3.49 -1.76
N VAL A 1069 -23.27 3.71 -1.18
CA VAL A 1069 -22.01 3.69 -1.93
C VAL A 1069 -21.58 2.26 -2.29
N ALA A 1070 -21.79 1.28 -1.41
CA ALA A 1070 -21.49 -0.13 -1.69
C ALA A 1070 -22.41 -0.72 -2.77
N LYS A 1071 -23.67 -0.24 -2.90
CA LYS A 1071 -24.55 -0.54 -4.05
C LYS A 1071 -23.92 -0.11 -5.39
N ALA A 1072 -23.22 1.02 -5.44
CA ALA A 1072 -22.58 1.49 -6.67
C ALA A 1072 -21.40 0.60 -7.06
N GLY A 1073 -20.49 0.30 -6.11
CA GLY A 1073 -19.38 -0.63 -6.31
C GLY A 1073 -19.83 -2.05 -6.69
N LEU A 1074 -20.87 -2.58 -6.04
CA LEU A 1074 -21.45 -3.89 -6.38
C LEU A 1074 -22.05 -3.90 -7.81
N SER A 1075 -22.65 -2.79 -8.24
CA SER A 1075 -23.16 -2.65 -9.62
C SER A 1075 -22.02 -2.66 -10.64
N TRP A 1076 -20.84 -2.13 -10.31
CA TRP A 1076 -19.65 -2.26 -11.13
C TRP A 1076 -19.10 -3.69 -11.15
N ASP A 1077 -19.01 -4.34 -9.98
CA ASP A 1077 -18.49 -5.70 -9.87
C ASP A 1077 -19.30 -6.69 -10.72
N GLU A 1078 -20.63 -6.58 -10.66
CA GLU A 1078 -21.54 -7.37 -11.49
C GLU A 1078 -21.39 -7.07 -12.98
N ALA A 1079 -21.18 -5.81 -13.38
CA ALA A 1079 -21.03 -5.44 -14.80
C ALA A 1079 -19.83 -6.15 -15.45
N ILE A 1080 -18.71 -6.25 -14.71
CA ILE A 1080 -17.50 -6.93 -15.17
C ILE A 1080 -17.71 -8.45 -15.24
N LEU A 1081 -18.34 -9.05 -14.23
CA LEU A 1081 -18.63 -10.48 -14.22
C LEU A 1081 -19.63 -10.86 -15.33
N ASP A 1082 -20.64 -10.03 -15.56
CA ASP A 1082 -21.62 -10.18 -16.65
C ASP A 1082 -20.95 -10.13 -18.02
N TYR A 1083 -20.05 -9.16 -18.26
CA TYR A 1083 -19.26 -9.08 -19.49
C TYR A 1083 -18.42 -10.35 -19.74
N LEU A 1084 -17.71 -10.83 -18.72
CA LEU A 1084 -16.87 -12.04 -18.85
C LEU A 1084 -17.70 -13.32 -19.01
N TYR A 1085 -18.85 -13.44 -18.36
CA TYR A 1085 -19.76 -14.59 -18.47
C TYR A 1085 -20.47 -14.66 -19.84
N GLN A 1086 -20.80 -13.51 -20.44
CA GLN A 1086 -21.49 -13.42 -21.72
C GLN A 1086 -20.55 -13.54 -22.93
N GLY A 1087 -19.25 -13.29 -22.76
CA GLY A 1087 -18.25 -13.33 -23.82
C GLY A 1087 -18.13 -14.69 -24.55
N ASN A 1088 -17.93 -14.64 -25.87
CA ASN A 1088 -17.69 -15.83 -26.71
C ASN A 1088 -16.23 -16.33 -26.56
N HIS A 1089 -15.96 -17.00 -25.44
CA HIS A 1089 -14.66 -17.60 -25.11
C HIS A 1089 -14.48 -18.96 -25.81
N GLN A 1090 -13.66 -18.99 -26.86
CA GLN A 1090 -13.41 -20.21 -27.64
C GLN A 1090 -11.95 -20.68 -27.52
N ILE A 1091 -11.74 -21.99 -27.38
CA ILE A 1091 -10.41 -22.60 -27.33
C ILE A 1091 -9.97 -23.00 -28.74
N GLU A 1092 -9.05 -22.23 -29.31
CA GLU A 1092 -8.36 -22.56 -30.55
C GLU A 1092 -7.35 -23.67 -30.32
N ARG A 1093 -7.19 -24.55 -31.32
CA ARG A 1093 -6.24 -25.68 -31.28
C ARG A 1093 -5.39 -25.66 -32.55
N ASN A 1094 -4.09 -25.46 -32.38
CA ASN A 1094 -3.13 -25.34 -33.48
C ASN A 1094 -2.16 -26.51 -33.45
N GLY A 1095 -1.72 -26.96 -34.63
CA GLY A 1095 -0.80 -28.09 -34.76
C GLY A 1095 0.18 -27.91 -35.92
N SER A 1096 1.45 -28.23 -35.69
CA SER A 1096 2.54 -28.10 -36.66
C SER A 1096 3.39 -29.37 -36.73
N LYS A 1097 4.19 -29.49 -37.81
CA LYS A 1097 5.10 -30.62 -38.03
C LYS A 1097 6.53 -30.11 -38.15
N PHE A 1098 7.46 -30.80 -37.51
CA PHE A 1098 8.90 -30.54 -37.59
C PHE A 1098 9.65 -31.84 -37.93
N PHE A 1099 10.95 -31.76 -38.14
CA PHE A 1099 11.76 -32.94 -38.47
C PHE A 1099 11.79 -33.91 -37.28
N GLY A 1100 11.12 -35.07 -37.45
CA GLY A 1100 11.02 -36.11 -36.43
C GLY A 1100 9.81 -36.04 -35.50
N GLY A 1101 8.93 -35.03 -35.62
CA GLY A 1101 7.82 -34.89 -34.65
C GLY A 1101 6.73 -33.88 -35.00
N VAL A 1102 5.82 -33.68 -34.04
CA VAL A 1102 4.71 -32.72 -34.13
C VAL A 1102 4.59 -31.89 -32.86
N SER A 1103 4.11 -30.66 -32.99
CA SER A 1103 3.75 -29.80 -31.86
C SER A 1103 2.25 -29.50 -31.93
N LEU A 1104 1.59 -29.47 -30.77
CA LEU A 1104 0.17 -29.18 -30.60
C LEU A 1104 0.03 -28.15 -29.48
N LYS A 1105 -0.72 -27.06 -29.69
CA LYS A 1105 -1.02 -26.08 -28.63
C LYS A 1105 -2.49 -25.66 -28.62
N MET A 1106 -2.99 -25.32 -27.43
CA MET A 1106 -4.33 -24.78 -27.24
C MET A 1106 -4.23 -23.36 -26.67
N LYS A 1107 -5.07 -22.43 -27.16
CA LYS A 1107 -5.17 -21.09 -26.57
C LYS A 1107 -6.58 -20.51 -26.66
N ARG A 1108 -6.93 -19.63 -25.73
CA ARG A 1108 -8.14 -18.80 -25.77
C ARG A 1108 -7.75 -17.40 -26.25
N PRO A 1109 -8.19 -16.95 -27.43
CA PRO A 1109 -7.95 -15.58 -27.86
C PRO A 1109 -8.57 -14.59 -26.87
N ARG A 1110 -7.78 -13.62 -26.42
CA ARG A 1110 -8.22 -12.49 -25.60
C ARG A 1110 -8.21 -11.22 -26.47
N PRO A 1111 -9.20 -10.31 -26.38
CA PRO A 1111 -10.50 -10.40 -25.69
C PRO A 1111 -11.41 -11.51 -26.26
N PRO A 1112 -12.63 -11.72 -25.73
CA PRO A 1112 -13.61 -12.66 -26.29
C PRO A 1112 -13.81 -12.44 -27.81
N LYS A 1113 -14.15 -13.49 -28.56
CA LYS A 1113 -14.48 -13.31 -29.99
C LYS A 1113 -15.80 -12.52 -30.13
N PRO A 1114 -16.03 -11.83 -31.26
CA PRO A 1114 -17.39 -11.47 -31.66
C PRO A 1114 -18.28 -12.71 -31.67
N VAL A 1115 -19.60 -12.52 -31.51
CA VAL A 1115 -20.56 -13.56 -31.89
C VAL A 1115 -20.58 -13.62 -33.42
N GLU A 1116 -20.35 -14.80 -33.99
CA GLU A 1116 -20.56 -15.00 -35.42
C GLU A 1116 -22.07 -14.95 -35.70
N GLU A 1117 -22.54 -13.84 -36.26
CA GLU A 1117 -23.84 -13.83 -36.94
C GLU A 1117 -23.78 -14.88 -38.05
N LYS A 1118 -24.73 -15.82 -38.04
CA LYS A 1118 -24.85 -16.78 -39.13
C LYS A 1118 -25.48 -16.06 -40.32
N ASP A 1119 -24.65 -15.79 -41.32
CA ASP A 1119 -25.11 -15.59 -42.70
C ASP A 1119 -26.00 -16.79 -43.10
N ASP A 1120 -27.32 -16.57 -43.21
CA ASP A 1120 -28.25 -17.52 -43.83
C ASP A 1120 -28.03 -17.49 -45.37
N GLN A 1121 -27.07 -18.28 -45.86
CA GLN A 1121 -26.73 -18.45 -47.29
C GLN A 1121 -26.62 -19.93 -47.68
#